data_AF-L1P967-F1
#
_entry.id   AF-L1P967-F1
#
_cell.length_a   1.000
_cell.length_b   1.000
_cell.length_c   1.000
_cell.angle_alpha   90.00
_cell.angle_beta   90.00
_cell.angle_gamma   90.00
#
_symmetry.space_group_name_H-M   'P 1'
#
loop_
_entity.id
_entity.type
_entity.pdbx_description
1 polymer ?
#
loop_
_entity_poly.entity_id
_entity_poly.type
_entity_poly.pdbx_seq_one_letter_code
_entity_poly.pdbx_strand_id
1 'polypeptide(L)'
;MKVLPLLALLPLSLAAQTPVPSGNYKANSLGNALELRFLPNGTYELIATSGEYVLKDKKILFQPQTSSFVVEKKQGDSQQLQITLKTPPRTGADPRYLYIGYENAKGEVEYVCVYNKIDSLENIEEKKDSNGETYYVLESFEVPRTANLYLVDAHQAAYSKNKEVNIQKFPIGKDTNAVEIAVLAGGNSFNLNGVYNPDKQTISVSEGNSSNAIVFSKPNDKPNPNQVPVASKENVSQWAHFIDFEKERDIPRYDPDKKAKEKAKAVVSVPKNLNAALASADKQSRLVVVFQQPDNSKAKAEFDDFFAKYKDEGSVSYNDDDDDNSPLYPYEFYLATAKDLKTLKSKGVPAGNQVVLLDVAGNVLYSQPATISEVASDELFTSNENVARFSTIAMARALDKALSNPKLPVKELQNIFTTFLKKDSQRVYLLAKNRPEQKTGDSNEEEAFDYIAQEAEDYFSNLKNPKGIYQMQLTPEQAIAQWERVVNAHKKDTKLDPEYAFLLSLNNTESNYYYRIFNAEKPATTADIDAVAYLVKFADEIKAYNKKIEGNDDNYMGYNERLNKGIIEVRYGELSNQLDRIVFNDKKLFEPVKTVYKEGLKKNLFSADNYIDFLYENNVDEAAAYFGEYYKNLLQKDSNLIAALDKAFSEGDDENSWKYYKMRFANRANNIAWKVFEEHKQNPDKLNEAFQWSSSAVQLEPENSFYLDTFAHLLYARGEKQKALEIEEKAVKNLPKAEYGGDDEKSEIQTNFEKMKKGEI
;
A
#
# COMPACT_ATOMS: atom_id res chain seq x y z
N MET A 1 -57.77 -8.85 -85.38
CA MET A 1 -56.30 -8.68 -85.25
C MET A 1 -55.97 -8.22 -83.84
N LYS A 2 -55.62 -9.14 -82.94
CA LYS A 2 -55.07 -8.82 -81.61
C LYS A 2 -54.27 -10.02 -81.14
N VAL A 3 -52.94 -9.95 -81.24
CA VAL A 3 -52.02 -10.73 -80.41
C VAL A 3 -50.77 -9.88 -80.23
N LEU A 4 -50.46 -9.51 -79.00
CA LEU A 4 -49.09 -9.24 -78.57
C LEU A 4 -48.97 -9.76 -77.12
N PRO A 5 -48.06 -10.71 -76.83
CA PRO A 5 -47.97 -11.34 -75.53
C PRO A 5 -46.80 -10.81 -74.67
N LEU A 6 -46.98 -11.00 -73.36
CA LEU A 6 -45.99 -11.25 -72.31
C LEU A 6 -44.88 -10.20 -72.09
N LEU A 7 -45.12 -9.29 -71.12
CA LEU A 7 -44.05 -8.74 -70.30
C LEU A 7 -43.83 -9.65 -69.08
N ALA A 8 -42.61 -10.17 -68.97
CA ALA A 8 -42.13 -10.89 -67.79
C ALA A 8 -42.07 -9.95 -66.58
N LEU A 9 -42.81 -10.30 -65.52
CA LEU A 9 -42.65 -9.76 -64.17
C LEU A 9 -41.34 -10.33 -63.58
N LEU A 10 -40.26 -9.56 -63.67
CA LEU A 10 -39.11 -9.73 -62.77
C LEU A 10 -39.52 -9.19 -61.39
N PRO A 11 -39.42 -9.97 -60.30
CA PRO A 11 -39.58 -9.40 -58.97
C PRO A 11 -38.39 -8.46 -58.73
N LEU A 12 -38.67 -7.15 -58.72
CA LEU A 12 -37.83 -6.21 -57.99
C LEU A 12 -37.83 -6.70 -56.55
N SER A 13 -36.75 -7.36 -56.14
CA SER A 13 -36.42 -7.49 -54.74
C SER A 13 -36.27 -6.06 -54.22
N LEU A 14 -37.34 -5.51 -53.63
CA LEU A 14 -37.18 -4.44 -52.66
C LEU A 14 -36.17 -4.99 -51.66
N ALA A 15 -34.96 -4.46 -51.66
CA ALA A 15 -34.07 -4.64 -50.53
C ALA A 15 -34.86 -4.15 -49.33
N ALA A 16 -35.38 -5.09 -48.52
CA ALA A 16 -36.08 -4.76 -47.31
C ALA A 16 -35.15 -3.85 -46.51
N GLN A 17 -35.56 -2.60 -46.30
CA GLN A 17 -34.83 -1.70 -45.42
C GLN A 17 -34.64 -2.45 -44.10
N THR A 18 -33.39 -2.60 -43.68
CA THR A 18 -33.10 -3.29 -42.43
C THR A 18 -33.82 -2.53 -41.32
N PRO A 19 -34.67 -3.19 -40.50
CA PRO A 19 -35.45 -2.51 -39.48
C PRO A 19 -34.53 -1.68 -38.58
N VAL A 20 -34.90 -0.43 -38.28
CA VAL A 20 -34.11 0.41 -37.37
C VAL A 20 -34.37 -0.07 -35.92
N PRO A 21 -33.33 -0.35 -35.12
CA PRO A 21 -33.51 -0.68 -33.70
C PRO A 21 -34.15 0.50 -32.96
N SER A 22 -35.07 0.21 -32.04
CA SER A 22 -35.80 1.23 -31.28
C SER A 22 -36.12 0.75 -29.86
N GLY A 23 -36.14 1.65 -28.89
CA GLY A 23 -36.38 1.33 -27.48
C GLY A 23 -35.13 0.83 -26.76
N ASN A 24 -35.34 0.15 -25.63
CA ASN A 24 -34.28 -0.16 -24.66
C ASN A 24 -33.84 -1.63 -24.77
N TYR A 25 -32.56 -1.89 -24.56
CA TYR A 25 -31.92 -3.20 -24.60
C TYR A 25 -31.05 -3.37 -23.35
N LYS A 26 -31.12 -4.49 -22.63
CA LYS A 26 -30.29 -4.75 -21.44
C LYS A 26 -29.21 -5.79 -21.75
N ALA A 27 -28.02 -5.63 -21.18
CA ALA A 27 -26.90 -6.57 -21.36
C ALA A 27 -27.23 -7.93 -20.72
N ASN A 28 -27.04 -9.01 -21.47
CA ASN A 28 -27.27 -10.39 -21.01
C ASN A 28 -26.19 -10.88 -20.03
N SER A 29 -25.18 -10.07 -19.73
CA SER A 29 -24.06 -10.35 -18.83
C SER A 29 -23.90 -9.17 -17.86
N LEU A 30 -22.99 -9.25 -16.87
CA LEU A 30 -22.77 -8.20 -15.87
C LEU A 30 -24.04 -7.85 -15.05
N GLY A 31 -24.87 -8.85 -14.74
CA GLY A 31 -26.05 -8.67 -13.88
C GLY A 31 -27.15 -7.75 -14.44
N ASN A 32 -27.21 -7.52 -15.76
CA ASN A 32 -28.08 -6.53 -16.43
C ASN A 32 -27.76 -5.05 -16.07
N ALA A 33 -26.57 -4.76 -15.55
CA ALA A 33 -26.17 -3.41 -15.11
C ALA A 33 -26.04 -2.38 -16.25
N LEU A 34 -25.93 -2.83 -17.51
CA LEU A 34 -25.79 -1.96 -18.68
C LEU A 34 -27.07 -1.98 -19.53
N GLU A 35 -27.59 -0.80 -19.87
CA GLU A 35 -28.79 -0.62 -20.71
C GLU A 35 -28.47 0.28 -21.91
N LEU A 36 -28.85 -0.15 -23.11
CA LEU A 36 -28.67 0.56 -24.38
C LEU A 36 -30.03 1.04 -24.91
N ARG A 37 -30.23 2.34 -25.09
CA ARG A 37 -31.49 2.98 -25.48
C ARG A 37 -31.34 3.68 -26.82
N PHE A 38 -32.23 3.43 -27.76
CA PHE A 38 -32.25 4.10 -29.08
C PHE A 38 -33.32 5.19 -29.11
N LEU A 39 -32.91 6.43 -29.40
CA LEU A 39 -33.77 7.61 -29.41
C LEU A 39 -34.23 7.98 -30.84
N PRO A 40 -35.41 8.60 -31.02
CA PRO A 40 -36.00 8.86 -32.34
C PRO A 40 -35.21 9.81 -33.26
N ASN A 41 -34.27 10.58 -32.72
CA ASN A 41 -33.45 11.57 -33.43
C ASN A 41 -32.11 11.01 -33.94
N GLY A 42 -31.90 9.69 -33.91
CA GLY A 42 -30.64 9.06 -34.35
C GLY A 42 -29.53 9.07 -33.28
N THR A 43 -29.88 9.35 -32.02
CA THR A 43 -28.97 9.24 -30.87
C THR A 43 -29.29 8.00 -30.04
N TYR A 44 -28.35 7.61 -29.18
CA TYR A 44 -28.52 6.50 -28.26
C TYR A 44 -27.95 6.82 -26.87
N GLU A 45 -28.42 6.14 -25.83
CA GLU A 45 -27.86 6.15 -24.48
C GLU A 45 -27.40 4.73 -24.11
N LEU A 46 -26.12 4.50 -23.85
CA LEU A 46 -25.70 3.38 -23.00
C LEU A 46 -25.70 3.92 -21.57
N ILE A 47 -26.26 3.20 -20.60
CA ILE A 47 -26.14 3.56 -19.18
C ILE A 47 -24.71 3.23 -18.74
N ALA A 48 -23.80 4.09 -19.23
CA ALA A 48 -22.38 4.30 -19.01
C ALA A 48 -21.86 5.48 -19.90
N THR A 49 -22.46 5.75 -21.09
CA THR A 49 -22.19 6.91 -22.00
C THR A 49 -23.30 7.09 -23.06
N SER A 50 -23.58 8.31 -23.55
CA SER A 50 -24.54 8.57 -24.68
C SER A 50 -23.82 9.02 -25.96
N GLY A 51 -24.47 9.02 -27.14
CA GLY A 51 -23.84 9.33 -28.44
C GLY A 51 -24.76 9.34 -29.68
N GLU A 52 -24.22 9.71 -30.86
CA GLU A 52 -24.86 9.51 -32.18
C GLU A 52 -24.59 8.09 -32.70
N TYR A 53 -25.37 7.58 -33.66
CA TYR A 53 -25.01 6.33 -34.35
C TYR A 53 -25.32 6.35 -35.85
N VAL A 54 -24.56 5.55 -36.61
CA VAL A 54 -24.77 5.33 -38.05
C VAL A 54 -24.94 3.85 -38.35
N LEU A 55 -26.02 3.48 -39.03
CA LEU A 55 -26.28 2.11 -39.50
C LEU A 55 -25.82 1.94 -40.96
N LYS A 56 -24.86 1.05 -41.21
CA LYS A 56 -24.40 0.69 -42.56
C LYS A 56 -24.14 -0.82 -42.66
N ASP A 57 -24.78 -1.50 -43.60
CA ASP A 57 -24.57 -2.94 -43.87
C ASP A 57 -24.69 -3.84 -42.63
N LYS A 58 -25.75 -3.65 -41.82
CA LYS A 58 -26.01 -4.34 -40.53
C LYS A 58 -25.00 -4.07 -39.41
N LYS A 59 -24.04 -3.16 -39.63
CA LYS A 59 -23.11 -2.66 -38.62
C LYS A 59 -23.59 -1.31 -38.11
N ILE A 60 -23.62 -1.16 -36.79
CA ILE A 60 -23.90 0.10 -36.10
C ILE A 60 -22.56 0.66 -35.64
N LEU A 61 -22.25 1.88 -36.08
CA LEU A 61 -21.13 2.66 -35.56
C LEU A 61 -21.66 3.60 -34.49
N PHE A 62 -21.13 3.50 -33.27
CA PHE A 62 -21.49 4.37 -32.16
C PHE A 62 -20.50 5.53 -32.03
N GLN A 63 -21.00 6.75 -31.94
CA GLN A 63 -20.21 7.98 -31.80
C GLN A 63 -20.51 8.60 -30.44
N PRO A 64 -19.75 8.27 -29.38
CA PRO A 64 -20.04 8.75 -28.03
C PRO A 64 -19.97 10.29 -27.95
N GLN A 65 -20.97 10.87 -27.28
CA GLN A 65 -21.13 12.25 -26.90
C GLN A 65 -21.20 12.30 -25.36
N THR A 66 -20.08 12.38 -24.66
CA THR A 66 -20.04 12.38 -23.18
C THR A 66 -20.84 13.54 -22.60
N SER A 67 -21.97 13.27 -21.94
CA SER A 67 -22.67 14.24 -21.08
C SER A 67 -22.00 14.22 -19.71
N SER A 68 -21.79 15.39 -19.12
CA SER A 68 -21.22 15.48 -17.76
C SER A 68 -22.32 15.40 -16.69
N PHE A 69 -23.59 15.38 -17.13
CA PHE A 69 -24.76 15.47 -16.27
C PHE A 69 -25.88 14.52 -16.69
N VAL A 70 -26.63 14.03 -15.71
CA VAL A 70 -27.97 13.42 -15.86
C VAL A 70 -28.97 14.27 -15.11
N VAL A 71 -30.06 14.68 -15.76
CA VAL A 71 -31.10 15.53 -15.16
C VAL A 71 -32.41 14.78 -15.06
N GLU A 72 -33.02 14.76 -13.88
CA GLU A 72 -34.34 14.21 -13.64
C GLU A 72 -35.28 15.28 -13.08
N LYS A 73 -36.51 15.34 -13.60
CA LYS A 73 -37.57 16.15 -12.99
C LYS A 73 -38.03 15.48 -11.70
N LYS A 74 -38.19 16.30 -10.66
CA LYS A 74 -38.78 15.92 -9.38
C LYS A 74 -39.95 16.84 -9.08
N GLN A 75 -40.68 16.50 -8.03
CA GLN A 75 -41.73 17.35 -7.49
C GLN A 75 -41.18 17.99 -6.22
N GLY A 76 -41.11 19.32 -6.19
CA GLY A 76 -40.74 20.09 -5.01
C GLY A 76 -41.90 20.94 -4.51
N ASP A 77 -41.72 21.54 -3.34
CA ASP A 77 -42.70 22.44 -2.72
C ASP A 77 -42.37 23.94 -2.93
N SER A 78 -41.26 24.22 -3.64
CA SER A 78 -40.81 25.59 -3.89
C SER A 78 -41.60 26.30 -5.00
N GLN A 79 -41.76 27.61 -4.82
CA GLN A 79 -42.23 28.52 -5.88
C GLN A 79 -41.12 28.77 -6.92
N GLN A 80 -39.84 28.59 -6.54
CA GLN A 80 -38.68 28.62 -7.42
C GLN A 80 -38.35 27.21 -7.92
N LEU A 81 -37.34 27.10 -8.78
CA LEU A 81 -36.81 25.80 -9.20
C LEU A 81 -35.80 25.32 -8.15
N GLN A 82 -36.16 24.28 -7.41
CA GLN A 82 -35.25 23.60 -6.49
C GLN A 82 -34.31 22.67 -7.26
N ILE A 83 -33.02 22.71 -6.93
CA ILE A 83 -31.97 21.89 -7.55
C ILE A 83 -31.28 21.09 -6.46
N THR A 84 -31.12 19.79 -6.71
CA THR A 84 -30.31 18.88 -5.88
C THR A 84 -29.22 18.25 -6.73
N LEU A 85 -27.96 18.35 -6.31
CA LEU A 85 -26.84 17.69 -7.01
C LEU A 85 -26.43 16.41 -6.32
N LYS A 86 -26.13 15.40 -7.13
CA LYS A 86 -25.60 14.10 -6.69
C LYS A 86 -24.27 13.81 -7.38
N THR A 87 -23.33 13.24 -6.64
CA THR A 87 -22.01 12.88 -7.16
C THR A 87 -21.53 11.55 -6.57
N PRO A 88 -20.89 10.65 -7.34
CA PRO A 88 -20.29 9.45 -6.77
C PRO A 88 -19.01 9.78 -5.97
N PRO A 89 -18.65 8.97 -4.94
CA PRO A 89 -17.65 9.30 -3.93
C PRO A 89 -16.25 9.65 -4.43
N ARG A 90 -15.90 9.19 -5.63
CA ARG A 90 -14.56 9.34 -6.23
C ARG A 90 -14.51 10.27 -7.43
N THR A 91 -15.60 10.97 -7.75
CA THR A 91 -15.70 11.70 -9.04
C THR A 91 -15.22 13.15 -8.99
N GLY A 92 -14.88 13.70 -7.82
CA GLY A 92 -14.27 15.02 -7.72
C GLY A 92 -15.14 16.18 -8.20
N ALA A 93 -16.47 16.04 -8.17
CA ALA A 93 -17.42 17.09 -8.53
C ALA A 93 -17.46 18.19 -7.46
N ASP A 94 -16.43 19.03 -7.47
CA ASP A 94 -16.26 20.12 -6.53
C ASP A 94 -17.21 21.29 -6.88
N PRO A 95 -18.11 21.70 -5.96
CA PRO A 95 -19.07 22.79 -6.17
C PRO A 95 -18.48 24.10 -6.68
N ARG A 96 -17.19 24.36 -6.44
CA ARG A 96 -16.47 25.52 -6.95
C ARG A 96 -16.39 25.56 -8.47
N TYR A 97 -16.42 24.40 -9.12
CA TYR A 97 -16.29 24.30 -10.58
C TYR A 97 -17.59 23.92 -11.28
N LEU A 98 -18.69 23.78 -10.55
CA LEU A 98 -19.99 23.48 -11.10
C LEU A 98 -20.82 24.76 -11.26
N TYR A 99 -21.43 24.93 -12.43
CA TYR A 99 -22.28 26.08 -12.72
C TYR A 99 -23.64 25.67 -13.26
N ILE A 100 -24.67 26.37 -12.78
CA ILE A 100 -26.05 26.26 -13.23
C ILE A 100 -26.44 27.54 -13.95
N GLY A 101 -26.82 27.43 -15.22
CA GLY A 101 -27.37 28.52 -16.01
C GLY A 101 -28.89 28.44 -16.11
N TYR A 102 -29.58 29.57 -15.96
CA TYR A 102 -31.03 29.71 -16.15
C TYR A 102 -31.35 30.98 -16.96
N GLU A 103 -32.51 31.01 -17.61
CA GLU A 103 -32.95 32.16 -18.40
C GLU A 103 -33.56 33.24 -17.48
N ASN A 104 -33.00 34.45 -17.50
CA ASN A 104 -33.52 35.58 -16.74
C ASN A 104 -34.79 36.18 -17.39
N ALA A 105 -35.39 37.20 -16.76
CA ALA A 105 -36.61 37.84 -17.26
C ALA A 105 -36.49 38.49 -18.66
N LYS A 106 -35.25 38.74 -19.13
CA LYS A 106 -34.95 39.26 -20.47
C LYS A 106 -34.64 38.16 -21.49
N GLY A 107 -34.60 36.90 -21.05
CA GLY A 107 -34.24 35.74 -21.87
C GLY A 107 -32.73 35.51 -22.03
N GLU A 108 -31.89 36.21 -21.26
CA GLU A 108 -30.44 35.99 -21.23
C GLU A 108 -30.10 34.86 -20.24
N VAL A 109 -29.06 34.08 -20.51
CA VAL A 109 -28.63 33.01 -19.60
C VAL A 109 -27.72 33.58 -18.51
N GLU A 110 -28.15 33.43 -17.26
CA GLU A 110 -27.36 33.79 -16.09
C GLU A 110 -26.79 32.51 -15.46
N TYR A 111 -25.47 32.46 -15.27
CA TYR A 111 -24.78 31.34 -14.63
C TYR A 111 -24.47 31.63 -13.17
N VAL A 112 -24.83 30.70 -12.30
CA VAL A 112 -24.48 30.73 -10.87
C VAL A 112 -23.54 29.57 -10.55
N CYS A 113 -22.47 29.85 -9.81
CA CYS A 113 -21.59 28.83 -9.25
C CYS A 113 -22.31 28.11 -8.10
N VAL A 114 -22.24 26.77 -8.07
CA VAL A 114 -22.90 25.96 -7.04
C VAL A 114 -22.34 26.28 -5.65
N TYR A 115 -21.03 26.52 -5.51
CA TYR A 115 -20.40 26.92 -4.26
C TYR A 115 -21.07 28.15 -3.61
N ASN A 116 -21.52 29.13 -4.41
CA ASN A 116 -22.17 30.35 -3.89
C ASN A 116 -23.66 30.14 -3.53
N LYS A 117 -24.18 28.92 -3.70
CA LYS A 117 -25.60 28.58 -3.49
C LYS A 117 -25.82 27.60 -2.34
N ILE A 118 -24.76 27.05 -1.78
CA ILE A 118 -24.77 26.12 -0.65
C ILE A 118 -24.14 26.78 0.58
N ASP A 119 -24.54 26.38 1.78
CA ASP A 119 -24.07 27.02 3.02
C ASP A 119 -22.68 26.53 3.46
N SER A 120 -22.36 25.26 3.18
CA SER A 120 -21.04 24.67 3.49
C SER A 120 -20.70 23.48 2.60
N LEU A 121 -19.40 23.31 2.30
CA LEU A 121 -18.86 22.11 1.64
C LEU A 121 -18.87 20.88 2.57
N GLU A 122 -19.07 21.07 3.87
CA GLU A 122 -19.13 19.99 4.87
C GLU A 122 -20.53 19.37 4.97
N ASN A 123 -21.57 20.00 4.40
CA ASN A 123 -22.96 19.54 4.43
C ASN A 123 -23.28 18.44 3.41
N ILE A 124 -22.29 17.60 3.06
CA ILE A 124 -22.46 16.53 2.08
C ILE A 124 -23.04 15.29 2.76
N GLU A 125 -24.21 14.84 2.30
CA GLU A 125 -24.85 13.64 2.84
C GLU A 125 -24.44 12.39 2.06
N GLU A 126 -23.93 11.38 2.76
CA GLU A 126 -23.73 10.04 2.19
C GLU A 126 -25.05 9.26 2.13
N LYS A 127 -25.43 8.79 0.93
CA LYS A 127 -26.62 7.99 0.69
C LYS A 127 -26.29 6.74 -0.12
N LYS A 128 -27.18 5.75 -0.05
CA LYS A 128 -27.12 4.55 -0.88
C LYS A 128 -28.33 4.47 -1.80
N ASP A 129 -28.11 4.02 -3.03
CA ASP A 129 -29.19 3.82 -4.00
C ASP A 129 -29.90 2.48 -3.77
N SER A 130 -30.89 2.15 -4.62
CA SER A 130 -31.64 0.89 -4.52
C SER A 130 -30.80 -0.37 -4.74
N ASN A 131 -29.59 -0.24 -5.27
CA ASN A 131 -28.64 -1.32 -5.51
C ASN A 131 -27.55 -1.39 -4.42
N GLY A 132 -27.58 -0.48 -3.44
CA GLY A 132 -26.61 -0.40 -2.35
C GLY A 132 -25.34 0.39 -2.67
N GLU A 133 -25.26 1.05 -3.84
CA GLU A 133 -24.12 1.88 -4.22
C GLU A 133 -24.16 3.23 -3.51
N THR A 134 -22.99 3.68 -3.06
CA THR A 134 -22.86 4.92 -2.28
C THR A 134 -22.74 6.12 -3.22
N TYR A 135 -23.49 7.19 -2.93
CA TYR A 135 -23.40 8.47 -3.60
C TYR A 135 -23.53 9.60 -2.57
N TYR A 136 -22.99 10.76 -2.93
CA TYR A 136 -23.03 11.97 -2.14
C TYR A 136 -24.11 12.91 -2.66
N VAL A 137 -24.86 13.51 -1.75
CA VAL A 137 -25.86 14.54 -2.03
C VAL A 137 -25.34 15.87 -1.52
N LEU A 138 -25.22 16.82 -2.43
CA LEU A 138 -24.95 18.22 -2.09
C LEU A 138 -26.23 18.88 -1.59
N GLU A 139 -26.07 19.90 -0.76
CA GLU A 139 -27.17 20.72 -0.27
C GLU A 139 -28.05 21.24 -1.41
N SER A 140 -29.37 21.12 -1.25
CA SER A 140 -30.34 21.60 -2.25
C SER A 140 -30.44 23.12 -2.20
N PHE A 141 -30.51 23.77 -3.37
CA PHE A 141 -30.64 25.23 -3.48
C PHE A 141 -31.65 25.62 -4.55
N GLU A 142 -32.01 26.90 -4.59
CA GLU A 142 -33.02 27.43 -5.51
C GLU A 142 -32.43 28.37 -6.57
N VAL A 143 -33.00 28.28 -7.77
CA VAL A 143 -32.81 29.24 -8.86
C VAL A 143 -34.16 29.67 -9.44
N PRO A 144 -34.24 30.82 -10.14
CA PRO A 144 -35.46 31.21 -10.84
C PRO A 144 -35.98 30.12 -11.78
N ARG A 145 -37.31 30.00 -11.90
CA ARG A 145 -37.92 29.07 -12.86
C ARG A 145 -37.48 29.38 -14.28
N THR A 146 -37.08 28.34 -15.00
CA THR A 146 -36.58 28.45 -16.38
C THR A 146 -37.15 27.33 -17.25
N ALA A 147 -37.28 27.60 -18.55
CA ALA A 147 -37.62 26.56 -19.51
C ALA A 147 -36.46 25.60 -19.77
N ASN A 148 -35.22 26.11 -19.67
CA ASN A 148 -33.99 25.39 -19.97
C ASN A 148 -32.96 25.59 -18.85
N LEU A 149 -32.28 24.52 -18.47
CA LEU A 149 -31.07 24.57 -17.65
C LEU A 149 -29.84 24.47 -18.54
N TYR A 150 -28.77 25.18 -18.17
CA TYR A 150 -27.49 25.15 -18.85
C TYR A 150 -26.44 24.72 -17.84
N LEU A 151 -25.96 23.49 -17.91
CA LEU A 151 -25.04 22.91 -16.92
C LEU A 151 -23.61 22.94 -17.44
N VAL A 152 -22.67 23.31 -16.57
CA VAL A 152 -21.24 23.40 -16.90
C VAL A 152 -20.42 22.76 -15.79
N ASP A 153 -19.54 21.84 -16.17
CA ASP A 153 -18.43 21.37 -15.35
C ASP A 153 -17.16 22.06 -15.86
N ALA A 154 -16.64 22.95 -15.02
CA ALA A 154 -15.54 23.83 -15.33
C ALA A 154 -14.21 23.34 -14.73
N HIS A 155 -14.16 22.14 -14.14
CA HIS A 155 -13.00 21.65 -13.39
C HIS A 155 -11.74 21.63 -14.25
N GLN A 156 -11.80 21.04 -15.44
CA GLN A 156 -10.65 20.97 -16.37
C GLN A 156 -10.24 22.35 -16.90
N ALA A 157 -11.25 23.22 -17.08
CA ALA A 157 -11.08 24.53 -17.66
C ALA A 157 -10.43 25.53 -16.68
N ALA A 158 -10.58 25.32 -15.37
CA ALA A 158 -9.88 26.08 -14.33
C ALA A 158 -8.35 25.98 -14.44
N TYR A 159 -7.82 24.85 -14.92
CA TYR A 159 -6.38 24.61 -15.08
C TYR A 159 -5.87 24.80 -16.51
N SER A 160 -6.76 25.13 -17.45
CA SER A 160 -6.45 25.33 -18.86
C SER A 160 -6.16 26.79 -19.20
N LYS A 161 -5.11 27.05 -19.99
CA LYS A 161 -4.78 28.40 -20.48
C LYS A 161 -5.91 29.05 -21.27
N ASN A 162 -6.76 28.25 -21.92
CA ASN A 162 -7.83 28.75 -22.79
C ASN A 162 -9.19 28.88 -22.08
N LYS A 163 -9.31 28.41 -20.82
CA LYS A 163 -10.55 28.40 -20.03
C LYS A 163 -11.77 27.96 -20.83
N GLU A 164 -11.60 26.90 -21.62
CA GLU A 164 -12.65 26.38 -22.50
C GLU A 164 -13.57 25.45 -21.73
N VAL A 165 -14.87 25.75 -21.72
CA VAL A 165 -15.90 24.94 -21.06
C VAL A 165 -16.90 24.36 -22.05
N ASN A 166 -17.54 23.25 -21.66
CA ASN A 166 -18.66 22.67 -22.38
C ASN A 166 -19.98 22.99 -21.67
N ILE A 167 -20.86 23.73 -22.33
CA ILE A 167 -22.18 24.13 -21.84
C ILE A 167 -23.23 23.14 -22.35
N GLN A 168 -23.96 22.47 -21.45
CA GLN A 168 -24.95 21.45 -21.79
C GLN A 168 -26.36 21.93 -21.48
N LYS A 169 -27.24 22.02 -22.50
CA LYS A 169 -28.61 22.54 -22.37
C LYS A 169 -29.63 21.42 -22.10
N PHE A 170 -30.52 21.59 -21.13
CA PHE A 170 -31.56 20.64 -20.75
C PHE A 170 -32.96 21.31 -20.73
N PRO A 171 -33.91 20.89 -21.58
CA PRO A 171 -35.25 21.47 -21.65
C PRO A 171 -36.16 20.90 -20.56
N ILE A 172 -36.13 21.52 -19.39
CA ILE A 172 -36.90 21.07 -18.23
C ILE A 172 -38.36 21.55 -18.25
N GLY A 173 -38.68 22.63 -18.97
CA GLY A 173 -40.02 23.22 -19.04
C GLY A 173 -40.34 24.15 -17.85
N LYS A 174 -41.05 25.25 -18.13
CA LYS A 174 -41.28 26.36 -17.19
C LYS A 174 -42.07 26.00 -15.92
N ASP A 175 -42.86 24.93 -15.98
CA ASP A 175 -43.70 24.49 -14.86
C ASP A 175 -42.96 23.54 -13.92
N THR A 176 -41.74 23.12 -14.26
CA THR A 176 -40.90 22.27 -13.40
C THR A 176 -40.46 23.06 -12.17
N ASN A 177 -40.72 22.50 -10.99
CA ASN A 177 -40.42 23.15 -9.71
C ASN A 177 -39.28 22.47 -8.94
N ALA A 178 -38.86 21.25 -9.33
CA ALA A 178 -37.66 20.63 -8.81
C ALA A 178 -36.94 19.78 -9.86
N VAL A 179 -35.61 19.77 -9.79
CA VAL A 179 -34.76 18.86 -10.55
C VAL A 179 -33.69 18.25 -9.67
N GLU A 180 -33.30 17.04 -10.03
CA GLU A 180 -32.13 16.37 -9.49
C GLU A 180 -31.10 16.20 -10.61
N ILE A 181 -29.85 16.52 -10.31
CA ILE A 181 -28.75 16.53 -11.27
C ILE A 181 -27.66 15.61 -10.75
N ALA A 182 -27.40 14.51 -11.43
CA ALA A 182 -26.23 13.69 -11.16
C ALA A 182 -25.03 14.18 -11.99
N VAL A 183 -23.91 14.47 -11.35
CA VAL A 183 -22.63 14.81 -12.00
C VAL A 183 -21.87 13.52 -12.26
N LEU A 184 -21.50 13.30 -13.53
CA LEU A 184 -20.79 12.11 -13.98
C LEU A 184 -19.29 12.41 -14.05
N ALA A 185 -18.43 11.50 -13.57
CA ALA A 185 -16.99 11.61 -13.81
C ALA A 185 -16.69 11.51 -15.30
N GLY A 186 -16.07 12.56 -15.85
CA GLY A 186 -15.51 12.51 -17.20
C GLY A 186 -14.32 11.54 -17.24
N GLY A 187 -14.42 10.47 -18.01
CA GLY A 187 -13.29 9.56 -18.20
C GLY A 187 -13.56 8.44 -19.20
N ASN A 188 -12.89 8.54 -20.36
CA ASN A 188 -12.69 7.55 -21.41
C ASN A 188 -13.79 7.44 -22.49
N SER A 189 -13.48 7.98 -23.67
CA SER A 189 -14.17 7.66 -24.92
C SER A 189 -13.80 6.24 -25.38
N PHE A 190 -14.75 5.30 -25.31
CA PHE A 190 -14.59 3.97 -25.89
C PHE A 190 -15.02 3.96 -27.36
N ASN A 191 -14.22 3.35 -28.24
CA ASN A 191 -14.60 3.13 -29.64
C ASN A 191 -15.40 1.81 -29.74
N LEU A 192 -16.73 1.90 -29.82
CA LEU A 192 -17.62 0.74 -29.81
C LEU A 192 -18.17 0.42 -31.21
N ASN A 193 -18.18 -0.87 -31.56
CA ASN A 193 -18.80 -1.40 -32.77
C ASN A 193 -19.99 -2.31 -32.40
N GLY A 194 -21.10 -2.21 -33.15
CA GLY A 194 -22.31 -3.00 -32.92
C GLY A 194 -22.78 -3.82 -34.12
N VAL A 195 -23.34 -5.00 -33.88
CA VAL A 195 -24.08 -5.79 -34.88
C VAL A 195 -25.53 -5.98 -34.41
N TYR A 196 -26.49 -5.53 -35.21
CA TYR A 196 -27.91 -5.69 -34.91
C TYR A 196 -28.47 -6.94 -35.59
N ASN A 197 -29.12 -7.79 -34.79
CA ASN A 197 -29.87 -8.94 -35.25
C ASN A 197 -31.39 -8.63 -35.19
N PRO A 198 -32.02 -8.28 -36.31
CA PRO A 198 -33.44 -7.90 -36.34
C PRO A 198 -34.37 -9.05 -35.99
N ASP A 199 -34.02 -10.28 -36.38
CA ASP A 199 -34.84 -11.48 -36.16
C ASP A 199 -34.91 -11.85 -34.68
N LYS A 200 -33.81 -11.62 -33.95
CA LYS A 200 -33.70 -11.94 -32.51
C LYS A 200 -33.94 -10.74 -31.60
N GLN A 201 -34.11 -9.53 -32.14
CA GLN A 201 -34.16 -8.28 -31.37
C GLN A 201 -32.96 -8.17 -30.39
N THR A 202 -31.75 -8.48 -30.87
CA THR A 202 -30.51 -8.42 -30.07
C THR A 202 -29.45 -7.56 -30.73
N ILE A 203 -28.59 -6.95 -29.91
CA ILE A 203 -27.47 -6.12 -30.36
C ILE A 203 -26.20 -6.63 -29.69
N SER A 204 -25.19 -6.99 -30.48
CA SER A 204 -23.87 -7.39 -29.98
C SER A 204 -22.91 -6.21 -30.08
N VAL A 205 -22.33 -5.76 -28.96
CA VAL A 205 -21.44 -4.58 -28.89
C VAL A 205 -20.04 -5.00 -28.44
N SER A 206 -18.98 -4.56 -29.13
CA SER A 206 -17.59 -4.80 -28.74
C SER A 206 -16.73 -3.54 -28.82
N GLU A 207 -15.62 -3.52 -28.09
CA GLU A 207 -14.61 -2.46 -28.15
C GLU A 207 -13.65 -2.70 -29.32
N GLY A 208 -13.51 -1.73 -30.23
CA GLY A 208 -12.68 -1.83 -31.43
C GLY A 208 -13.00 -3.08 -32.26
N ASN A 209 -11.99 -3.88 -32.59
CA ASN A 209 -12.13 -5.15 -33.31
C ASN A 209 -12.15 -6.38 -32.37
N SER A 210 -12.40 -6.19 -31.07
CA SER A 210 -12.39 -7.27 -30.08
C SER A 210 -13.42 -8.36 -30.41
N SER A 211 -13.03 -9.62 -30.19
CA SER A 211 -13.89 -10.81 -30.32
C SER A 211 -14.87 -10.98 -29.15
N ASN A 212 -14.73 -10.19 -28.08
CA ASN A 212 -15.53 -10.31 -26.86
C ASN A 212 -16.71 -9.33 -26.90
N ALA A 213 -17.77 -9.67 -27.62
CA ALA A 213 -18.98 -8.87 -27.72
C ALA A 213 -19.96 -9.11 -26.56
N ILE A 214 -20.45 -8.04 -25.94
CA ILE A 214 -21.57 -8.06 -25.00
C ILE A 214 -22.87 -8.07 -25.79
N VAL A 215 -23.75 -9.04 -25.49
CA VAL A 215 -25.07 -9.15 -26.15
C VAL A 215 -26.12 -8.44 -25.32
N PHE A 216 -26.87 -7.53 -25.94
CA PHE A 216 -28.02 -6.84 -25.37
C PHE A 216 -29.32 -7.38 -25.97
N SER A 217 -30.33 -7.59 -25.13
CA SER A 217 -31.66 -8.06 -25.54
C SER A 217 -32.75 -7.08 -25.11
N LYS A 218 -33.81 -6.96 -25.92
CA LYS A 218 -34.93 -6.04 -25.64
C LYS A 218 -35.80 -6.54 -24.47
N PRO A 219 -35.85 -5.84 -23.31
CA PRO A 219 -36.77 -6.17 -22.22
C PRO A 219 -38.15 -5.53 -22.45
N ASN A 220 -39.16 -5.96 -21.69
CA ASN A 220 -40.54 -5.45 -21.75
C ASN A 220 -40.79 -4.15 -20.93
N ASP A 221 -39.74 -3.40 -20.55
CA ASP A 221 -39.87 -2.22 -19.67
C ASP A 221 -39.99 -0.89 -20.46
N LYS A 222 -40.74 0.07 -19.90
CA LYS A 222 -40.94 1.42 -20.45
C LYS A 222 -39.86 2.40 -19.93
N PRO A 223 -39.45 3.41 -20.72
CA PRO A 223 -38.46 4.41 -20.31
C PRO A 223 -38.92 5.23 -19.09
N ASN A 224 -37.97 5.68 -18.26
CA ASN A 224 -38.23 6.59 -17.14
C ASN A 224 -38.76 7.94 -17.68
N PRO A 225 -40.04 8.28 -17.46
CA PRO A 225 -40.64 9.47 -18.06
C PRO A 225 -40.11 10.80 -17.49
N ASN A 226 -39.36 10.75 -16.38
CA ASN A 226 -38.90 11.93 -15.67
C ASN A 226 -37.47 12.38 -16.04
N GLN A 227 -36.72 11.57 -16.78
CA GLN A 227 -35.37 11.91 -17.22
C GLN A 227 -35.41 12.92 -18.38
N VAL A 228 -34.60 13.98 -18.29
CA VAL A 228 -34.55 15.07 -19.28
C VAL A 228 -33.32 14.88 -20.17
N PRO A 229 -33.49 14.73 -21.50
CA PRO A 229 -32.38 14.57 -22.41
C PRO A 229 -31.61 15.89 -22.61
N VAL A 230 -30.31 15.80 -22.90
CA VAL A 230 -29.51 16.95 -23.33
C VAL A 230 -30.01 17.43 -24.70
N ALA A 231 -30.38 18.69 -24.83
CA ALA A 231 -30.84 19.29 -26.09
C ALA A 231 -29.69 19.79 -26.97
N SER A 232 -28.62 20.34 -26.40
CA SER A 232 -27.45 20.83 -27.15
C SER A 232 -26.22 20.94 -26.27
N LYS A 233 -25.03 20.94 -26.90
CA LYS A 233 -23.74 21.23 -26.26
C LYS A 233 -23.02 22.33 -27.01
N GLU A 234 -22.38 23.24 -26.29
CA GLU A 234 -21.62 24.36 -26.85
C GLU A 234 -20.26 24.47 -26.15
N ASN A 235 -19.18 24.58 -26.92
CA ASN A 235 -17.85 24.83 -26.36
C ASN A 235 -17.56 26.34 -26.39
N VAL A 236 -17.21 26.90 -25.24
CA VAL A 236 -16.94 28.34 -25.10
C VAL A 236 -15.54 28.54 -24.53
N SER A 237 -14.66 29.11 -25.36
CA SER A 237 -13.32 29.57 -24.94
C SER A 237 -13.39 30.87 -24.14
N GLN A 238 -12.44 31.08 -23.23
CA GLN A 238 -12.34 32.31 -22.41
C GLN A 238 -13.62 32.66 -21.66
N TRP A 239 -14.27 31.65 -21.08
CA TRP A 239 -15.57 31.83 -20.45
C TRP A 239 -15.51 32.83 -19.27
N ALA A 240 -16.35 33.86 -19.29
CA ALA A 240 -16.24 35.00 -18.38
C ALA A 240 -16.77 34.74 -16.95
N HIS A 241 -17.49 33.62 -16.74
CA HIS A 241 -18.18 33.31 -15.49
C HIS A 241 -17.31 32.57 -14.46
N PHE A 242 -16.04 32.33 -14.77
CA PHE A 242 -15.09 31.72 -13.85
C PHE A 242 -14.90 32.57 -12.59
N ILE A 243 -14.99 31.94 -11.44
CA ILE A 243 -14.55 32.50 -10.16
C ILE A 243 -13.11 32.02 -9.95
N ASP A 244 -12.20 32.96 -9.74
CA ASP A 244 -10.77 32.71 -9.56
C ASP A 244 -10.48 32.36 -8.10
N PHE A 245 -10.95 31.19 -7.65
CA PHE A 245 -10.77 30.71 -6.27
C PHE A 245 -9.29 30.55 -5.88
N GLU A 246 -8.37 30.49 -6.85
CA GLU A 246 -6.92 30.55 -6.64
C GLU A 246 -6.47 31.89 -6.05
N LYS A 247 -7.16 33.00 -6.34
CA LYS A 247 -6.89 34.32 -5.72
C LYS A 247 -7.51 34.49 -4.33
N GLU A 248 -8.49 33.66 -3.95
CA GLU A 248 -9.03 33.64 -2.59
C GLU A 248 -8.19 32.78 -1.62
N ARG A 249 -7.21 32.01 -2.12
CA ARG A 249 -6.16 31.39 -1.31
C ARG A 249 -5.23 32.40 -0.61
N ASP A 250 -5.33 33.69 -0.95
CA ASP A 250 -4.59 34.78 -0.29
C ASP A 250 -5.19 35.22 1.06
N ILE A 251 -6.27 34.58 1.55
CA ILE A 251 -6.58 34.66 2.98
C ILE A 251 -5.48 33.87 3.70
N PRO A 252 -4.60 34.52 4.48
CA PRO A 252 -3.53 33.80 5.14
C PRO A 252 -4.18 32.80 6.09
N ARG A 253 -3.99 31.50 5.84
CA ARG A 253 -4.24 30.46 6.84
C ARG A 253 -3.58 30.94 8.13
N TYR A 254 -4.34 31.00 9.23
CA TYR A 254 -3.76 31.28 10.53
C TYR A 254 -2.78 30.15 10.86
N ASP A 255 -1.52 30.41 10.51
CA ASP A 255 -0.38 29.56 10.78
C ASP A 255 0.49 30.35 11.77
N PRO A 256 0.37 30.07 13.09
CA PRO A 256 1.14 30.75 14.12
C PRO A 256 2.66 30.55 13.93
N ASP A 257 3.07 29.58 13.12
CA ASP A 257 4.45 29.28 12.76
C ASP A 257 4.86 29.86 11.40
N LYS A 258 4.00 30.62 10.70
CA LYS A 258 4.32 31.28 9.42
C LYS A 258 5.60 32.11 9.51
N LYS A 259 5.83 32.80 10.63
CA LYS A 259 7.06 33.57 10.88
C LYS A 259 8.30 32.69 11.10
N ALA A 260 8.14 31.46 11.58
CA ALA A 260 9.22 30.48 11.71
C ALA A 260 9.53 29.81 10.37
N LYS A 261 8.50 29.46 9.59
CA LYS A 261 8.62 28.92 8.22
C LYS A 261 9.19 29.94 7.23
N GLU A 262 8.79 31.21 7.31
CA GLU A 262 9.39 32.30 6.52
C GLU A 262 10.83 32.63 6.93
N LYS A 263 11.19 32.45 8.21
CA LYS A 263 12.60 32.52 8.65
C LYS A 263 13.45 31.38 8.09
N ALA A 264 12.87 30.21 7.79
CA ALA A 264 13.55 29.08 7.18
C ALA A 264 13.74 29.21 5.65
N LYS A 265 12.88 29.97 4.95
CA LYS A 265 13.01 30.24 3.50
C LYS A 265 14.23 31.10 3.11
N ALA A 266 14.98 31.64 4.07
CA ALA A 266 16.06 32.60 3.82
C ALA A 266 17.50 32.02 3.70
N VAL A 267 17.69 30.69 3.60
CA VAL A 267 19.00 30.07 3.89
C VAL A 267 19.90 29.75 2.66
N VAL A 268 19.37 29.61 1.44
CA VAL A 268 20.18 29.22 0.27
C VAL A 268 20.82 30.42 -0.42
N SER A 269 22.13 30.36 -0.68
CA SER A 269 22.91 31.38 -1.40
C SER A 269 23.93 30.71 -2.31
N VAL A 270 24.25 31.32 -3.46
CA VAL A 270 25.24 30.77 -4.39
C VAL A 270 26.64 30.76 -3.74
N PRO A 271 27.28 29.59 -3.57
CA PRO A 271 28.61 29.51 -2.96
C PRO A 271 29.68 30.20 -3.82
N LYS A 272 30.67 30.84 -3.17
CA LYS A 272 31.73 31.58 -3.86
C LYS A 272 32.73 30.68 -4.61
N ASN A 273 32.87 29.43 -4.19
CA ASN A 273 33.75 28.42 -4.78
C ASN A 273 33.33 27.02 -4.32
N LEU A 274 33.89 25.97 -4.94
CA LEU A 274 33.56 24.57 -4.62
C LEU A 274 33.76 24.21 -3.15
N ASN A 275 34.83 24.68 -2.50
CA ASN A 275 35.07 24.40 -1.08
C ASN A 275 34.01 25.05 -0.19
N ALA A 276 33.56 26.26 -0.54
CA ALA A 276 32.45 26.91 0.15
C ALA A 276 31.13 26.16 -0.06
N ALA A 277 30.90 25.58 -1.24
CA ALA A 277 29.73 24.75 -1.51
C ALA A 277 29.74 23.49 -0.64
N LEU A 278 30.87 22.77 -0.59
CA LEU A 278 31.04 21.57 0.24
C LEU A 278 30.88 21.87 1.73
N ALA A 279 31.47 22.95 2.23
CA ALA A 279 31.35 23.34 3.63
C ALA A 279 29.92 23.79 4.01
N SER A 280 29.21 24.47 3.10
CA SER A 280 27.80 24.80 3.29
C SER A 280 26.93 23.55 3.33
N ALA A 281 27.17 22.63 2.40
CA ALA A 281 26.43 21.38 2.30
C ALA A 281 26.60 20.53 3.55
N ASP A 282 27.82 20.39 4.08
CA ASP A 282 28.11 19.68 5.33
C ASP A 282 27.34 20.29 6.51
N LYS A 283 27.39 21.62 6.65
CA LYS A 283 26.70 22.34 7.72
C LYS A 283 25.17 22.20 7.67
N GLN A 284 24.61 22.08 6.47
CA GLN A 284 23.17 22.05 6.23
C GLN A 284 22.63 20.65 5.92
N SER A 285 23.46 19.61 6.01
CA SER A 285 23.12 18.23 5.65
C SER A 285 22.57 18.08 4.23
N ARG A 286 23.22 18.74 3.25
CA ARG A 286 22.86 18.74 1.82
C ARG A 286 23.87 17.97 0.98
N LEU A 287 23.50 17.68 -0.27
CA LEU A 287 24.44 17.25 -1.32
C LEU A 287 24.89 18.45 -2.15
N VAL A 288 26.02 18.33 -2.85
CA VAL A 288 26.49 19.40 -3.75
C VAL A 288 26.24 19.00 -5.19
N VAL A 289 25.54 19.85 -5.94
CA VAL A 289 25.36 19.70 -7.38
C VAL A 289 26.26 20.71 -8.09
N VAL A 290 27.19 20.21 -8.88
CA VAL A 290 28.17 21.00 -9.63
C VAL A 290 27.84 20.96 -11.11
N PHE A 291 27.58 22.13 -11.68
CA PHE A 291 27.47 22.32 -13.12
C PHE A 291 28.85 22.60 -13.71
N GLN A 292 29.41 21.62 -14.42
CA GLN A 292 30.60 21.79 -15.23
C GLN A 292 30.16 22.16 -16.65
N GLN A 293 30.39 23.39 -17.10
CA GLN A 293 29.83 23.90 -18.36
C GLN A 293 30.88 24.58 -19.27
N PRO A 294 32.02 23.93 -19.58
CA PRO A 294 33.10 24.55 -20.35
C PRO A 294 32.71 24.88 -21.80
N ASP A 295 31.71 24.20 -22.36
CA ASP A 295 31.30 24.34 -23.76
C ASP A 295 30.02 25.19 -23.90
N ASN A 296 29.45 25.67 -22.79
CA ASN A 296 28.22 26.48 -22.78
C ASN A 296 28.53 27.95 -22.45
N SER A 297 28.55 28.79 -23.49
CA SER A 297 28.79 30.23 -23.34
C SER A 297 27.71 30.98 -22.56
N LYS A 298 26.52 30.39 -22.35
CA LYS A 298 25.39 30.98 -21.62
C LYS A 298 25.27 30.45 -20.18
N ALA A 299 26.18 29.57 -19.74
CA ALA A 299 26.06 28.83 -18.49
C ALA A 299 25.81 29.71 -17.25
N LYS A 300 26.43 30.90 -17.17
CA LYS A 300 26.21 31.80 -16.03
C LYS A 300 24.77 32.33 -15.96
N ALA A 301 24.21 32.74 -17.08
CA ALA A 301 22.85 33.26 -17.14
C ALA A 301 21.82 32.14 -16.88
N GLU A 302 22.04 30.96 -17.46
CA GLU A 302 21.19 29.79 -17.23
C GLU A 302 21.23 29.31 -15.77
N PHE A 303 22.42 29.33 -15.15
CA PHE A 303 22.57 29.00 -13.73
C PHE A 303 21.82 29.98 -12.83
N ASP A 304 21.89 31.28 -13.12
CA ASP A 304 21.21 32.30 -12.32
C ASP A 304 19.69 32.16 -12.39
N ASP A 305 19.13 31.87 -13.57
CA ASP A 305 17.70 31.60 -13.76
C ASP A 305 17.26 30.31 -13.05
N PHE A 306 18.02 29.22 -13.23
CA PHE A 306 17.77 27.96 -12.53
C PHE A 306 17.78 28.12 -11.01
N PHE A 307 18.80 28.82 -10.47
CA PHE A 307 18.93 29.02 -9.03
C PHE A 307 17.83 29.93 -8.47
N ALA A 308 17.39 30.94 -9.23
CA ALA A 308 16.27 31.79 -8.84
C ALA A 308 14.97 30.97 -8.73
N LYS A 309 14.67 30.12 -9.72
CA LYS A 309 13.53 29.20 -9.67
C LYS A 309 13.61 28.23 -8.50
N TYR A 310 14.76 27.59 -8.31
CA TYR A 310 14.95 26.69 -7.16
C TYR A 310 14.71 27.39 -5.82
N LYS A 311 15.13 28.65 -5.69
CA LYS A 311 14.92 29.43 -4.47
C LYS A 311 13.43 29.74 -4.24
N ASP A 312 12.70 30.10 -5.29
CA ASP A 312 11.29 30.47 -5.24
C ASP A 312 10.38 29.22 -5.06
N GLU A 313 10.61 28.18 -5.85
CA GLU A 313 9.81 26.94 -5.93
C GLU A 313 10.20 25.90 -4.87
N GLY A 314 11.47 25.82 -4.47
CA GLY A 314 11.96 24.89 -3.43
C GLY A 314 11.38 25.16 -2.04
N SER A 315 10.48 26.14 -1.91
CA SER A 315 9.78 26.49 -0.69
C SER A 315 8.35 25.91 -0.58
N VAL A 316 7.91 25.11 -1.57
CA VAL A 316 6.57 24.52 -1.66
C VAL A 316 6.69 23.00 -1.71
N SER A 317 6.51 22.34 -0.56
CA SER A 317 6.26 20.89 -0.52
C SER A 317 4.93 20.63 -1.21
N TYR A 318 4.93 19.84 -2.29
CA TYR A 318 3.72 19.41 -3.00
C TYR A 318 3.07 18.16 -2.37
N ASN A 319 3.60 17.66 -1.25
CA ASN A 319 3.00 16.54 -0.53
C ASN A 319 2.23 17.09 0.68
N ASP A 320 0.90 17.01 0.61
CA ASP A 320 0.02 17.05 1.79
C ASP A 320 0.13 15.75 2.62
N ASP A 321 0.88 14.74 2.15
CA ASP A 321 1.14 13.50 2.87
C ASP A 321 2.50 13.55 3.61
N ASP A 322 2.45 13.96 4.87
CA ASP A 322 3.16 13.45 6.07
C ASP A 322 4.68 13.18 6.09
N ASP A 323 5.49 13.52 5.07
CA ASP A 323 6.95 13.41 5.18
C ASP A 323 7.61 14.75 5.54
N ASP A 324 7.34 15.21 6.76
CA ASP A 324 7.84 16.45 7.41
C ASP A 324 9.39 16.52 7.55
N ASN A 325 10.10 15.52 7.01
CA ASN A 325 11.54 15.28 7.19
C ASN A 325 12.40 15.48 5.93
N SER A 326 11.81 15.82 4.78
CA SER A 326 12.61 16.16 3.60
C SER A 326 13.18 17.57 3.74
N PRO A 327 14.51 17.77 3.61
CA PRO A 327 15.08 19.11 3.69
C PRO A 327 14.45 19.97 2.59
N LEU A 328 13.89 21.12 2.99
CA LEU A 328 13.28 22.10 2.07
C LEU A 328 14.21 22.42 0.88
N TYR A 329 15.53 22.38 1.12
CA TYR A 329 16.55 22.50 0.08
C TYR A 329 17.58 21.36 0.20
N PRO A 330 17.41 20.24 -0.53
CA PRO A 330 18.32 19.07 -0.43
C PRO A 330 19.70 19.29 -1.05
N TYR A 331 19.89 20.37 -1.82
CA TYR A 331 21.10 20.59 -2.61
C TYR A 331 21.74 21.96 -2.37
N GLU A 332 23.06 21.99 -2.44
CA GLU A 332 23.86 23.19 -2.71
C GLU A 332 24.26 23.19 -4.19
N PHE A 333 23.74 24.15 -4.95
CA PHE A 333 24.09 24.29 -6.38
C PHE A 333 25.29 25.19 -6.58
N TYR A 334 26.20 24.76 -7.46
CA TYR A 334 27.42 25.49 -7.77
C TYR A 334 27.79 25.39 -9.26
N LEU A 335 28.19 26.51 -9.86
CA LEU A 335 28.72 26.56 -11.22
C LEU A 335 30.26 26.48 -11.18
N ALA A 336 30.84 25.43 -11.79
CA ALA A 336 32.27 25.17 -11.74
C ALA A 336 33.10 26.24 -12.48
N THR A 337 34.23 26.61 -11.89
CA THR A 337 35.23 27.48 -12.53
C THR A 337 36.26 26.65 -13.31
N ALA A 338 37.07 27.31 -14.14
CA ALA A 338 38.18 26.66 -14.86
C ALA A 338 39.17 25.93 -13.94
N LYS A 339 39.34 26.38 -12.69
CA LYS A 339 40.19 25.71 -11.69
C LYS A 339 39.56 24.39 -11.24
N ASP A 340 38.23 24.38 -11.07
CA ASP A 340 37.48 23.22 -10.57
C ASP A 340 37.45 22.09 -11.60
N LEU A 341 37.50 22.39 -12.91
CA LEU A 341 37.56 21.40 -13.98
C LEU A 341 38.72 20.40 -13.81
N LYS A 342 39.89 20.88 -13.37
CA LYS A 342 41.04 20.01 -13.11
C LYS A 342 40.76 19.05 -11.95
N THR A 343 40.15 19.55 -10.89
CA THR A 343 39.76 18.76 -9.71
C THR A 343 38.71 17.70 -10.08
N LEU A 344 37.66 18.08 -10.81
CA LEU A 344 36.60 17.17 -11.24
C LEU A 344 37.15 16.08 -12.17
N LYS A 345 38.01 16.45 -13.14
CA LYS A 345 38.69 15.48 -14.01
C LYS A 345 39.53 14.46 -13.21
N SER A 346 40.22 14.90 -12.16
CA SER A 346 40.99 13.97 -11.30
C SER A 346 40.11 12.98 -10.52
N LYS A 347 38.82 13.30 -10.37
CA LYS A 347 37.80 12.47 -9.72
C LYS A 347 37.01 11.61 -10.73
N GLY A 348 37.47 11.54 -11.98
CA GLY A 348 36.86 10.71 -13.03
C GLY A 348 35.68 11.38 -13.76
N VAL A 349 35.39 12.66 -13.52
CA VAL A 349 34.35 13.38 -14.26
C VAL A 349 34.81 13.61 -15.71
N PRO A 350 34.00 13.24 -16.73
CA PRO A 350 34.33 13.47 -18.14
C PRO A 350 34.55 14.95 -18.48
N ALA A 351 35.25 15.20 -19.59
CA ALA A 351 35.37 16.55 -20.15
C ALA A 351 34.05 16.99 -20.82
N GLY A 352 33.90 18.30 -21.05
CA GLY A 352 32.72 18.91 -21.65
C GLY A 352 31.62 19.23 -20.65
N ASN A 353 30.43 19.58 -21.15
CA ASN A 353 29.28 19.92 -20.30
C ASN A 353 28.79 18.69 -19.51
N GLN A 354 28.80 18.80 -18.19
CA GLN A 354 28.40 17.77 -17.23
C GLN A 354 27.61 18.40 -16.08
N VAL A 355 26.75 17.60 -15.47
CA VAL A 355 26.26 17.85 -14.11
C VAL A 355 26.74 16.74 -13.20
N VAL A 356 27.22 17.10 -12.02
CA VAL A 356 27.89 16.18 -11.08
C VAL A 356 27.27 16.33 -9.71
N LEU A 357 26.85 15.21 -9.13
CA LEU A 357 26.41 15.13 -7.75
C LEU A 357 27.59 14.67 -6.88
N LEU A 358 27.87 15.43 -5.82
CA LEU A 358 28.94 15.16 -4.87
C LEU A 358 28.41 14.96 -3.45
N ASP A 359 29.09 14.12 -2.68
CA ASP A 359 28.97 14.13 -1.22
C ASP A 359 29.69 15.36 -0.61
N VAL A 360 29.51 15.57 0.70
CA VAL A 360 30.11 16.71 1.43
C VAL A 360 31.65 16.68 1.49
N ALA A 361 32.27 15.51 1.23
CA ALA A 361 33.71 15.36 1.11
C ALA A 361 34.20 15.58 -0.35
N GLY A 362 33.28 15.89 -1.27
CA GLY A 362 33.55 16.13 -2.68
C GLY A 362 33.82 14.86 -3.48
N ASN A 363 33.40 13.69 -3.02
CA ASN A 363 33.43 12.47 -3.83
C ASN A 363 32.25 12.44 -4.80
N VAL A 364 32.46 11.90 -6.00
CA VAL A 364 31.42 11.79 -7.02
C VAL A 364 30.46 10.67 -6.64
N LEU A 365 29.17 11.02 -6.52
CA LEU A 365 28.07 10.08 -6.33
C LEU A 365 27.41 9.72 -7.67
N TYR A 366 27.29 10.71 -8.55
CA TYR A 366 26.70 10.57 -9.87
C TYR A 366 27.22 11.67 -10.80
N SER A 367 27.30 11.38 -12.09
CA SER A 367 27.52 12.41 -13.12
C SER A 367 26.91 12.01 -14.45
N GLN A 368 26.37 12.98 -15.19
CA GLN A 368 25.88 12.76 -16.55
C GLN A 368 26.18 13.95 -17.46
N PRO A 369 26.30 13.72 -18.79
CA PRO A 369 26.29 14.80 -19.76
C PRO A 369 24.94 15.54 -19.70
N ALA A 370 25.00 16.84 -19.42
CA ALA A 370 23.84 17.72 -19.44
C ALA A 370 24.27 19.19 -19.45
N THR A 371 23.47 20.03 -20.08
CA THR A 371 23.44 21.49 -19.90
C THR A 371 22.53 21.86 -18.73
N ILE A 372 22.62 23.11 -18.26
CA ILE A 372 21.76 23.59 -17.15
C ILE A 372 20.29 23.60 -17.59
N SER A 373 20.01 24.01 -18.83
CA SER A 373 18.66 24.00 -19.39
C SER A 373 18.03 22.61 -19.44
N GLU A 374 18.80 21.58 -19.80
CA GLU A 374 18.33 20.18 -19.77
C GLU A 374 18.07 19.72 -18.33
N VAL A 375 18.95 20.05 -17.38
CA VAL A 375 18.74 19.71 -15.96
C VAL A 375 17.45 20.32 -15.42
N ALA A 376 17.15 21.56 -15.81
CA ALA A 376 15.91 22.23 -15.44
C ALA A 376 14.68 21.57 -16.10
N SER A 377 14.75 21.28 -17.40
CA SER A 377 13.65 20.68 -18.16
C SER A 377 13.35 19.23 -17.74
N ASP A 378 14.38 18.47 -17.35
CA ASP A 378 14.25 17.09 -16.90
C ASP A 378 13.87 17.00 -15.40
N GLU A 379 13.73 18.15 -14.73
CA GLU A 379 13.49 18.26 -13.28
C GLU A 379 14.45 17.39 -12.44
N LEU A 380 15.70 17.26 -12.90
CA LEU A 380 16.61 16.24 -12.40
C LEU A 380 16.87 16.37 -10.90
N PHE A 381 16.93 17.59 -10.37
CA PHE A 381 17.15 17.85 -8.94
C PHE A 381 15.96 18.52 -8.24
N THR A 382 14.81 18.59 -8.91
CA THR A 382 13.61 19.27 -8.37
C THR A 382 12.44 18.32 -8.20
N SER A 383 12.40 17.17 -8.88
CA SER A 383 11.37 16.16 -8.67
C SER A 383 11.60 15.30 -7.42
N ASN A 384 10.53 14.99 -6.70
CA ASN A 384 10.57 14.17 -5.46
C ASN A 384 11.21 12.79 -5.69
N GLU A 385 10.91 12.16 -6.82
CA GLU A 385 11.47 10.85 -7.14
C GLU A 385 13.00 10.88 -7.29
N ASN A 386 13.53 11.89 -8.00
CA ASN A 386 14.97 12.02 -8.17
C ASN A 386 15.68 12.40 -6.87
N VAL A 387 15.04 13.22 -6.03
CA VAL A 387 15.52 13.50 -4.67
C VAL A 387 15.64 12.21 -3.86
N ALA A 388 14.65 11.31 -3.93
CA ALA A 388 14.70 10.01 -3.26
C ALA A 388 15.82 9.12 -3.83
N ARG A 389 15.98 9.05 -5.16
CA ARG A 389 17.05 8.29 -5.84
C ARG A 389 18.44 8.78 -5.41
N PHE A 390 18.69 10.08 -5.45
CA PHE A 390 19.98 10.66 -5.05
C PHE A 390 20.24 10.56 -3.55
N SER A 391 19.20 10.63 -2.71
CA SER A 391 19.31 10.35 -1.28
C SER A 391 19.70 8.90 -1.01
N THR A 392 19.17 7.95 -1.80
CA THR A 392 19.55 6.53 -1.74
C THR A 392 21.03 6.33 -2.09
N ILE A 393 21.51 6.98 -3.16
CA ILE A 393 22.93 6.92 -3.57
C ILE A 393 23.85 7.51 -2.49
N ALA A 394 23.47 8.65 -1.91
CA ALA A 394 24.22 9.28 -0.84
C ALA A 394 24.28 8.41 0.43
N MET A 395 23.17 7.79 0.81
CA MET A 395 23.13 6.88 1.96
C MET A 395 24.00 5.64 1.73
N ALA A 396 23.94 5.03 0.54
CA ALA A 396 24.79 3.90 0.19
C ALA A 396 26.28 4.25 0.35
N ARG A 397 26.69 5.44 -0.10
CA ARG A 397 28.07 5.93 0.09
C ARG A 397 28.41 6.16 1.56
N ALA A 398 27.50 6.72 2.34
CA ALA A 398 27.70 7.00 3.75
C ALA A 398 27.86 5.71 4.57
N LEU A 399 27.00 4.71 4.32
CA LEU A 399 27.12 3.37 4.88
C LEU A 399 28.44 2.72 4.51
N ASP A 400 28.81 2.76 3.23
CA ASP A 400 30.08 2.18 2.76
C ASP A 400 31.28 2.78 3.50
N LYS A 401 31.34 4.12 3.60
CA LYS A 401 32.43 4.84 4.30
C LYS A 401 32.45 4.52 5.79
N ALA A 402 31.30 4.51 6.45
CA ALA A 402 31.21 4.31 7.88
C ALA A 402 31.51 2.86 8.27
N LEU A 403 30.87 1.92 7.58
CA LEU A 403 30.92 0.51 7.95
C LEU A 403 32.18 -0.20 7.45
N SER A 404 32.83 0.29 6.39
CA SER A 404 34.17 -0.18 6.01
C SER A 404 35.31 0.35 6.90
N ASN A 405 35.03 1.31 7.79
CA ASN A 405 36.04 1.89 8.70
C ASN A 405 36.03 1.18 10.08
N PRO A 406 36.95 0.24 10.36
CA PRO A 406 36.99 -0.49 11.62
C PRO A 406 37.38 0.38 12.82
N LYS A 407 37.78 1.63 12.60
CA LYS A 407 38.17 2.59 13.66
C LYS A 407 37.13 3.67 13.90
N LEU A 408 35.99 3.66 13.20
CA LEU A 408 34.95 4.66 13.43
C LEU A 408 34.47 4.59 14.89
N PRO A 409 34.31 5.72 15.59
CA PRO A 409 33.77 5.74 16.94
C PRO A 409 32.37 5.10 17.01
N VAL A 410 32.08 4.37 18.09
CA VAL A 410 30.80 3.67 18.25
C VAL A 410 29.61 4.62 18.15
N LYS A 411 29.71 5.82 18.73
CA LYS A 411 28.64 6.82 18.66
C LYS A 411 28.33 7.25 17.22
N GLU A 412 29.35 7.38 16.38
CA GLU A 412 29.16 7.68 14.95
C GLU A 412 28.56 6.49 14.20
N LEU A 413 28.93 5.25 14.57
CA LEU A 413 28.31 4.03 14.02
C LEU A 413 26.82 3.92 14.39
N GLN A 414 26.45 4.24 15.62
CA GLN A 414 25.04 4.29 16.03
C GLN A 414 24.27 5.29 15.18
N ASN A 415 24.80 6.51 15.05
CA ASN A 415 24.15 7.57 14.28
C ASN A 415 23.92 7.19 12.81
N ILE A 416 24.90 6.53 12.16
CA ILE A 416 24.73 6.12 10.76
C ILE A 416 23.67 5.01 10.62
N PHE A 417 23.66 4.01 11.51
CA PHE A 417 22.62 2.98 11.50
C PHE A 417 21.24 3.57 11.79
N THR A 418 21.13 4.46 12.78
CA THR A 418 19.85 5.10 13.13
C THR A 418 19.33 5.95 11.97
N THR A 419 20.19 6.74 11.32
CA THR A 419 19.77 7.59 10.20
C THR A 419 19.31 6.76 9.01
N PHE A 420 19.99 5.64 8.74
CA PHE A 420 19.57 4.70 7.70
C PHE A 420 18.23 4.02 8.04
N LEU A 421 18.12 3.45 9.24
CA LEU A 421 16.96 2.65 9.62
C LEU A 421 15.69 3.50 9.83
N LYS A 422 15.83 4.80 10.15
CA LYS A 422 14.69 5.73 10.25
C LYS A 422 13.91 5.94 8.95
N LYS A 423 14.47 5.63 7.77
CA LYS A 423 13.88 5.95 6.46
C LYS A 423 13.62 4.72 5.61
N ASP A 424 12.42 4.15 5.68
CA ASP A 424 12.09 2.88 5.00
C ASP A 424 12.16 2.96 3.46
N SER A 425 12.01 4.16 2.88
CA SER A 425 12.02 4.37 1.42
C SER A 425 13.39 4.19 0.75
N GLN A 426 14.48 4.07 1.51
CA GLN A 426 15.84 3.99 0.95
C GLN A 426 16.19 2.60 0.42
N ARG A 427 16.25 2.45 -0.91
CA ARG A 427 16.55 1.18 -1.61
C ARG A 427 18.06 0.95 -1.81
N VAL A 428 18.84 1.03 -0.73
CA VAL A 428 20.32 0.93 -0.79
C VAL A 428 20.81 -0.39 -1.37
N TYR A 429 20.06 -1.48 -1.18
CA TYR A 429 20.39 -2.80 -1.72
C TYR A 429 20.55 -2.83 -3.25
N LEU A 430 19.87 -1.93 -3.98
CA LEU A 430 20.02 -1.78 -5.45
C LEU A 430 21.45 -1.41 -5.87
N LEU A 431 22.22 -0.82 -4.96
CA LEU A 431 23.59 -0.35 -5.20
C LEU A 431 24.66 -1.26 -4.58
N ALA A 432 24.27 -2.34 -3.89
CA ALA A 432 25.19 -3.26 -3.24
C ALA A 432 25.87 -4.16 -4.28
N LYS A 433 27.19 -4.00 -4.44
CA LYS A 433 27.98 -4.85 -5.36
C LYS A 433 28.31 -6.22 -4.77
N ASN A 434 28.55 -6.28 -3.46
CA ASN A 434 28.98 -7.48 -2.75
C ASN A 434 27.80 -8.11 -2.01
N ARG A 435 26.80 -8.61 -2.74
CA ARG A 435 25.65 -9.30 -2.13
C ARG A 435 26.02 -10.73 -1.76
N PRO A 436 25.54 -11.25 -0.62
CA PRO A 436 25.68 -12.68 -0.30
C PRO A 436 24.83 -13.50 -1.28
N GLU A 437 25.27 -14.72 -1.60
CA GLU A 437 24.48 -15.66 -2.39
C GLU A 437 23.20 -16.01 -1.63
N GLN A 438 22.04 -15.84 -2.28
CA GLN A 438 20.77 -16.29 -1.73
C GLN A 438 20.64 -17.80 -1.95
N LYS A 439 20.47 -18.56 -0.87
CA LYS A 439 20.06 -19.96 -0.98
C LYS A 439 18.57 -19.99 -1.34
N THR A 440 18.24 -20.03 -2.62
CA THR A 440 16.86 -20.31 -3.03
C THR A 440 16.54 -21.75 -2.67
N GLY A 441 15.53 -21.94 -1.83
CA GLY A 441 15.13 -23.26 -1.33
C GLY A 441 14.46 -24.16 -2.36
N ASP A 442 14.21 -23.68 -3.58
CA ASP A 442 13.66 -24.48 -4.65
C ASP A 442 13.88 -23.83 -6.03
N SER A 443 13.98 -24.68 -7.05
CA SER A 443 14.06 -24.44 -8.51
C SER A 443 15.45 -24.24 -9.17
N ASN A 444 15.89 -25.31 -9.85
CA ASN A 444 16.59 -25.36 -11.13
C ASN A 444 17.48 -24.15 -11.50
N GLU A 445 18.75 -24.26 -11.14
CA GLU A 445 19.84 -23.43 -11.64
C GLU A 445 20.08 -23.69 -13.14
N GLU A 446 19.60 -22.79 -14.00
CA GLU A 446 20.34 -22.45 -15.23
C GLU A 446 20.07 -21.01 -15.73
N GLU A 447 18.98 -20.35 -15.35
CA GLU A 447 18.78 -18.90 -15.57
C GLU A 447 17.97 -18.28 -14.41
N ALA A 448 18.59 -18.06 -13.25
CA ALA A 448 17.98 -17.28 -12.19
C ALA A 448 17.88 -15.81 -12.66
N PHE A 449 16.66 -15.33 -12.87
CA PHE A 449 16.37 -13.94 -13.22
C PHE A 449 16.83 -13.03 -12.07
N ASP A 450 17.82 -12.15 -12.31
CA ASP A 450 18.29 -11.18 -11.30
C ASP A 450 17.28 -10.02 -11.18
N TYR A 451 16.19 -10.28 -10.47
CA TYR A 451 15.12 -9.33 -10.19
C TYR A 451 15.67 -8.00 -9.63
N ILE A 452 16.76 -8.04 -8.87
CA ILE A 452 17.34 -6.83 -8.27
C ILE A 452 18.09 -6.01 -9.32
N ALA A 453 18.78 -6.65 -10.27
CA ALA A 453 19.39 -5.94 -11.39
C ALA A 453 18.32 -5.26 -12.27
N GLN A 454 17.20 -5.95 -12.54
CA GLN A 454 16.08 -5.33 -13.25
C GLN A 454 15.47 -4.19 -12.44
N GLU A 455 15.20 -4.39 -11.14
CA GLU A 455 14.65 -3.34 -10.29
C GLU A 455 15.57 -2.12 -10.24
N ALA A 456 16.90 -2.32 -10.23
CA ALA A 456 17.85 -1.22 -10.29
C ALA A 456 17.79 -0.48 -11.63
N GLU A 457 17.65 -1.19 -12.76
CA GLU A 457 17.46 -0.59 -14.08
C GLU A 457 16.18 0.25 -14.13
N ASP A 458 15.06 -0.28 -13.65
CA ASP A 458 13.77 0.41 -13.60
C ASP A 458 13.83 1.63 -12.66
N TYR A 459 14.39 1.45 -11.47
CA TYR A 459 14.49 2.48 -10.44
C TYR A 459 15.35 3.67 -10.89
N PHE A 460 16.37 3.44 -11.72
CA PHE A 460 17.26 4.48 -12.24
C PHE A 460 17.05 4.80 -13.74
N SER A 461 15.97 4.32 -14.34
CA SER A 461 15.70 4.37 -15.80
C SER A 461 15.69 5.78 -16.40
N ASN A 462 15.35 6.80 -15.62
CA ASN A 462 15.30 8.19 -16.05
C ASN A 462 16.67 8.91 -16.00
N LEU A 463 17.71 8.26 -15.47
CA LEU A 463 19.06 8.80 -15.39
C LEU A 463 19.84 8.52 -16.68
N LYS A 464 20.40 9.55 -17.31
CA LYS A 464 21.09 9.43 -18.62
C LYS A 464 22.40 8.63 -18.55
N ASN A 465 22.97 8.40 -17.37
CA ASN A 465 24.21 7.64 -17.20
C ASN A 465 24.12 6.61 -16.07
N PRO A 466 23.39 5.49 -16.24
CA PRO A 466 23.24 4.48 -15.18
C PRO A 466 24.59 3.91 -14.69
N LYS A 467 25.59 3.80 -15.58
CA LYS A 467 26.95 3.36 -15.23
C LYS A 467 27.74 4.36 -14.38
N GLY A 468 27.29 5.61 -14.33
CA GLY A 468 27.87 6.68 -13.51
C GLY A 468 27.34 6.72 -12.07
N ILE A 469 26.41 5.83 -11.71
CA ILE A 469 25.85 5.73 -10.36
C ILE A 469 26.86 5.04 -9.44
N TYR A 470 27.11 5.62 -8.27
CA TYR A 470 27.95 5.01 -7.25
C TYR A 470 27.49 3.59 -6.87
N GLN A 471 28.42 2.65 -6.91
CA GLN A 471 28.22 1.27 -6.50
C GLN A 471 28.89 1.03 -5.15
N MET A 472 28.11 0.61 -4.16
CA MET A 472 28.57 0.34 -2.80
C MET A 472 29.48 -0.89 -2.74
N GLN A 473 30.66 -0.73 -2.13
CA GLN A 473 31.68 -1.78 -1.97
C GLN A 473 31.64 -2.47 -0.60
N LEU A 474 30.76 -2.03 0.30
CA LEU A 474 30.57 -2.63 1.62
C LEU A 474 30.33 -4.15 1.51
N THR A 475 31.03 -4.94 2.32
CA THR A 475 30.81 -6.39 2.37
C THR A 475 29.87 -6.77 3.53
N PRO A 476 29.19 -7.92 3.44
CA PRO A 476 28.38 -8.47 4.53
C PRO A 476 29.12 -8.58 5.87
N GLU A 477 30.37 -9.04 5.84
CA GLU A 477 31.20 -9.25 7.02
C GLU A 477 31.55 -7.93 7.70
N GLN A 478 31.81 -6.87 6.91
CA GLN A 478 32.05 -5.53 7.43
C GLN A 478 30.79 -4.99 8.12
N ALA A 479 29.62 -5.14 7.50
CA ALA A 479 28.36 -4.69 8.11
C ALA A 479 28.08 -5.41 9.43
N ILE A 480 28.22 -6.74 9.45
CA ILE A 480 28.05 -7.57 10.66
C ILE A 480 29.04 -7.16 11.75
N ALA A 481 30.34 -7.05 11.43
CA ALA A 481 31.36 -6.69 12.42
C ALA A 481 31.09 -5.32 13.07
N GLN A 482 30.56 -4.35 12.31
CA GLN A 482 30.24 -3.03 12.84
C GLN A 482 28.98 -3.04 13.70
N TRP A 483 27.97 -3.80 13.32
CA TRP A 483 26.80 -4.03 14.16
C TRP A 483 27.21 -4.66 15.49
N GLU A 484 28.05 -5.70 15.46
CA GLU A 484 28.59 -6.33 16.66
C GLU A 484 29.37 -5.35 17.53
N ARG A 485 30.16 -4.44 16.93
CA ARG A 485 30.86 -3.38 17.69
C ARG A 485 29.89 -2.46 18.41
N VAL A 486 28.79 -2.07 17.76
CA VAL A 486 27.74 -1.26 18.39
C VAL A 486 27.13 -2.02 19.57
N VAL A 487 26.66 -3.25 19.35
CA VAL A 487 26.02 -4.04 20.41
C VAL A 487 26.98 -4.32 21.58
N ASN A 488 28.22 -4.70 21.28
CA ASN A 488 29.23 -5.01 22.30
C ASN A 488 29.57 -3.81 23.21
N ALA A 489 29.43 -2.58 22.72
CA ALA A 489 29.69 -1.38 23.52
C ALA A 489 28.68 -1.20 24.66
N HIS A 490 27.46 -1.73 24.53
CA HIS A 490 26.35 -1.55 25.47
C HIS A 490 26.11 -2.76 26.39
N LYS A 491 26.89 -3.84 26.26
CA LYS A 491 26.74 -5.07 27.06
C LYS A 491 26.80 -4.84 28.57
N LYS A 492 27.56 -3.84 29.01
CA LYS A 492 27.81 -3.55 30.43
C LYS A 492 26.94 -2.42 30.96
N ASP A 493 26.02 -1.90 30.15
CA ASP A 493 25.17 -0.79 30.56
C ASP A 493 24.30 -1.20 31.74
N THR A 494 24.33 -0.38 32.79
CA THR A 494 23.49 -0.54 33.98
C THR A 494 22.32 0.43 34.00
N LYS A 495 22.23 1.30 33.00
CA LYS A 495 21.17 2.29 32.79
C LYS A 495 20.80 2.29 31.32
N LEU A 496 19.54 2.59 31.03
CA LEU A 496 19.05 2.77 29.66
C LEU A 496 19.85 3.90 28.98
N ASP A 497 20.54 3.56 27.89
CA ASP A 497 20.89 4.46 26.80
C ASP A 497 19.69 4.54 25.83
N PRO A 498 18.94 5.67 25.79
CA PRO A 498 17.76 5.80 24.96
C PRO A 498 18.08 5.83 23.45
N GLU A 499 19.25 6.35 23.06
CA GLU A 499 19.62 6.41 21.64
C GLU A 499 19.94 5.02 21.09
N TYR A 500 20.61 4.19 21.90
CA TYR A 500 20.86 2.81 21.54
C TYR A 500 19.56 1.99 21.52
N ALA A 501 18.71 2.11 22.54
CA ALA A 501 17.41 1.44 22.55
C ALA A 501 16.53 1.83 21.35
N PHE A 502 16.54 3.12 21.01
CA PHE A 502 15.85 3.63 19.83
C PHE A 502 16.39 2.97 18.55
N LEU A 503 17.71 2.92 18.37
CA LEU A 503 18.33 2.20 17.25
C LEU A 503 17.87 0.73 17.18
N LEU A 504 17.86 0.02 18.30
CA LEU A 504 17.43 -1.37 18.35
C LEU A 504 15.96 -1.55 17.96
N SER A 505 15.08 -0.63 18.37
CA SER A 505 13.66 -0.67 18.00
C SER A 505 13.41 -0.52 16.49
N LEU A 506 14.32 0.16 15.77
CA LEU A 506 14.25 0.29 14.32
C LEU A 506 14.77 -0.97 13.58
N ASN A 507 15.56 -1.80 14.24
CA ASN A 507 16.18 -2.99 13.63
C ASN A 507 15.35 -4.26 13.86
N ASN A 508 14.16 -4.31 13.25
CA ASN A 508 13.21 -5.42 13.38
C ASN A 508 13.52 -6.62 12.47
N THR A 509 12.84 -7.75 12.70
CA THR A 509 13.05 -9.04 12.01
C THR A 509 12.79 -9.02 10.51
N GLU A 510 11.80 -8.27 10.05
CA GLU A 510 11.36 -8.25 8.65
C GLU A 510 12.15 -7.26 7.79
N SER A 511 12.78 -6.25 8.39
CA SER A 511 13.50 -5.18 7.69
C SER A 511 14.73 -4.68 8.45
N ASN A 512 15.52 -5.61 9.00
CA ASN A 512 16.78 -5.28 9.67
C ASN A 512 17.80 -4.61 8.73
N TYR A 513 18.83 -4.01 9.31
CA TYR A 513 19.87 -3.29 8.56
C TYR A 513 20.49 -4.14 7.45
N TYR A 514 20.70 -5.44 7.68
CA TYR A 514 21.41 -6.31 6.76
C TYR A 514 20.53 -6.61 5.54
N TYR A 515 19.26 -6.93 5.76
CA TYR A 515 18.29 -7.08 4.68
C TYR A 515 18.16 -5.79 3.87
N ARG A 516 18.10 -4.63 4.52
CA ARG A 516 17.97 -3.35 3.81
C ARG A 516 19.22 -2.92 3.03
N ILE A 517 20.40 -3.41 3.43
CA ILE A 517 21.68 -3.14 2.75
C ILE A 517 21.93 -4.13 1.61
N PHE A 518 21.54 -5.41 1.75
CA PHE A 518 21.93 -6.47 0.81
C PHE A 518 20.77 -7.22 0.15
N ASN A 519 19.53 -6.96 0.56
CA ASN A 519 18.33 -7.72 0.21
C ASN A 519 18.53 -9.22 0.45
N ALA A 520 19.04 -9.59 1.63
CA ALA A 520 19.36 -10.97 1.97
C ALA A 520 19.10 -11.25 3.45
N GLU A 521 18.85 -12.52 3.77
CA GLU A 521 18.73 -12.96 5.15
C GLU A 521 20.08 -12.82 5.87
N LYS A 522 20.05 -12.24 7.07
CA LYS A 522 21.22 -12.06 7.91
C LYS A 522 21.58 -13.39 8.60
N PRO A 523 22.85 -13.82 8.58
CA PRO A 523 23.32 -14.88 9.47
C PRO A 523 23.10 -14.52 10.94
N ALA A 524 22.56 -15.45 11.72
CA ALA A 524 22.32 -15.27 13.14
C ALA A 524 23.65 -15.14 13.91
N THR A 525 23.71 -14.18 14.85
CA THR A 525 24.89 -13.90 15.67
C THR A 525 24.49 -13.67 17.12
N THR A 526 25.45 -13.82 18.04
CA THR A 526 25.21 -13.52 19.48
C THR A 526 24.83 -12.05 19.70
N ALA A 527 25.29 -11.13 18.86
CA ALA A 527 24.91 -9.73 18.92
C ALA A 527 23.40 -9.50 18.67
N ASP A 528 22.74 -10.35 17.89
CA ASP A 528 21.28 -10.24 17.70
C ASP A 528 20.54 -10.62 18.99
N ILE A 529 21.04 -11.62 19.71
CA ILE A 529 20.53 -12.04 21.02
C ILE A 529 20.75 -10.94 22.05
N ASP A 530 21.96 -10.38 22.09
CA ASP A 530 22.34 -9.32 23.04
C ASP A 530 21.52 -8.04 22.81
N ALA A 531 21.16 -7.73 21.55
CA ALA A 531 20.27 -6.62 21.23
C ALA A 531 18.86 -6.84 21.79
N VAL A 532 18.26 -8.02 21.59
CA VAL A 532 16.96 -8.37 22.18
C VAL A 532 17.04 -8.34 23.71
N ALA A 533 18.12 -8.90 24.28
CA ALA A 533 18.35 -8.91 25.72
C ALA A 533 18.40 -7.49 26.32
N TYR A 534 18.99 -6.53 25.61
CA TYR A 534 19.04 -5.14 26.04
C TYR A 534 17.63 -4.52 26.12
N LEU A 535 16.78 -4.72 25.10
CA LEU A 535 15.41 -4.23 25.10
C LEU A 535 14.57 -4.87 26.21
N VAL A 536 14.71 -6.18 26.42
CA VAL A 536 14.04 -6.92 27.52
C VAL A 536 14.49 -6.40 28.88
N LYS A 537 15.79 -6.20 29.07
CA LYS A 537 16.38 -5.74 30.32
C LYS A 537 15.81 -4.38 30.76
N PHE A 538 15.72 -3.43 29.84
CA PHE A 538 15.33 -2.04 30.10
C PHE A 538 13.87 -1.70 29.75
N ALA A 539 13.00 -2.71 29.64
CA ALA A 539 11.62 -2.51 29.20
C ALA A 539 10.82 -1.51 30.05
N ASP A 540 11.01 -1.53 31.37
CA ASP A 540 10.33 -0.63 32.31
C ASP A 540 10.84 0.83 32.15
N GLU A 541 12.15 0.99 31.97
CA GLU A 541 12.79 2.28 31.72
C GLU A 541 12.40 2.86 30.36
N ILE A 542 12.26 2.02 29.33
CA ILE A 542 11.77 2.40 28.00
C ILE A 542 10.33 2.92 28.12
N LYS A 543 9.46 2.20 28.81
CA LYS A 543 8.07 2.63 29.06
C LYS A 543 8.03 3.98 29.79
N ALA A 544 8.87 4.15 30.81
CA ALA A 544 8.97 5.42 31.54
C ALA A 544 9.56 6.56 30.70
N TYR A 545 10.48 6.26 29.78
CA TYR A 545 11.06 7.22 28.85
C TYR A 545 10.02 7.70 27.82
N ASN A 546 9.31 6.78 27.17
CA ASN A 546 8.26 7.13 26.18
C ASN A 546 7.16 7.98 26.81
N LYS A 547 6.66 7.60 28.00
CA LYS A 547 5.64 8.37 28.71
C LYS A 547 6.04 9.84 28.97
N LYS A 548 7.34 10.12 29.17
CA LYS A 548 7.81 11.50 29.37
C LYS A 548 7.76 12.33 28.08
N ILE A 549 7.88 11.69 26.93
CA ILE A 549 7.82 12.33 25.61
C ILE A 549 6.37 12.51 25.16
N GLU A 550 5.55 11.49 25.38
CA GLU A 550 4.12 11.50 25.03
C GLU A 550 3.34 12.53 25.85
N GLY A 551 3.72 12.73 27.12
CA GLY A 551 3.04 13.64 28.03
C GLY A 551 1.76 13.02 28.61
N ASN A 552 0.80 13.88 28.99
CA ASN A 552 -0.50 13.47 29.54
C ASN A 552 -1.67 13.74 28.57
N ASP A 553 -1.39 14.10 27.32
CA ASP A 553 -2.42 14.44 26.33
C ASP A 553 -2.83 13.17 25.58
N ASP A 554 -4.13 12.86 25.57
CA ASP A 554 -4.72 11.72 24.84
C ASP A 554 -4.80 11.96 23.32
N ASN A 555 -4.08 12.96 22.81
CA ASN A 555 -4.07 13.29 21.38
C ASN A 555 -3.22 12.26 20.62
N TYR A 556 -3.80 11.68 19.58
CA TYR A 556 -3.10 10.78 18.67
C TYR A 556 -1.89 11.49 18.04
N MET A 557 -0.67 11.02 18.34
CA MET A 557 0.54 11.42 17.61
C MET A 557 0.75 10.46 16.44
N GLY A 558 1.03 10.98 15.24
CA GLY A 558 1.33 10.15 14.07
C GLY A 558 2.68 9.42 14.18
N TYR A 559 2.88 8.34 13.42
CA TYR A 559 4.11 7.54 13.47
C TYR A 559 5.39 8.37 13.24
N ASN A 560 5.40 9.23 12.22
CA ASN A 560 6.55 10.08 11.90
C ASN A 560 6.87 11.09 13.01
N GLU A 561 5.84 11.64 13.68
CA GLU A 561 6.03 12.52 14.82
C GLU A 561 6.69 11.78 16.00
N ARG A 562 6.22 10.56 16.30
CA ARG A 562 6.77 9.72 17.37
C ARG A 562 8.22 9.33 17.08
N LEU A 563 8.52 8.95 15.83
CA LEU A 563 9.86 8.66 15.33
C LEU A 563 10.80 9.88 15.46
N ASN A 564 10.29 11.08 15.18
CA ASN A 564 11.04 12.33 15.26
C ASN A 564 11.31 12.75 16.70
N LYS A 565 10.34 12.54 17.60
CA LYS A 565 10.53 12.75 19.05
C LYS A 565 11.42 11.68 19.70
N GLY A 566 11.75 10.60 18.99
CA GLY A 566 12.62 9.54 19.48
C GLY A 566 11.94 8.59 20.44
N ILE A 567 10.62 8.38 20.28
CA ILE A 567 9.87 7.35 21.02
C ILE A 567 10.39 5.97 20.63
N ILE A 568 10.66 5.13 21.63
CA ILE A 568 11.23 3.79 21.45
C ILE A 568 10.07 2.78 21.38
N GLU A 569 9.57 2.51 20.19
CA GLU A 569 8.45 1.58 19.98
C GLU A 569 8.95 0.13 19.88
N VAL A 570 8.87 -0.60 21.00
CA VAL A 570 9.27 -2.01 21.04
C VAL A 570 8.04 -2.92 20.95
N ARG A 571 7.99 -3.76 19.92
CA ARG A 571 7.00 -4.83 19.80
C ARG A 571 7.53 -6.11 20.46
N TYR A 572 7.31 -6.26 21.77
CA TYR A 572 7.86 -7.38 22.53
C TYR A 572 7.41 -8.77 22.01
N GLY A 573 6.18 -8.88 21.48
CA GLY A 573 5.73 -10.10 20.80
C GLY A 573 6.64 -10.50 19.62
N GLU A 574 7.02 -9.54 18.78
CA GLU A 574 7.92 -9.78 17.65
C GLU A 574 9.35 -10.13 18.07
N LEU A 575 9.80 -9.64 19.24
CA LEU A 575 11.11 -10.02 19.77
C LEU A 575 11.15 -11.51 20.12
N SER A 576 10.04 -12.12 20.53
CA SER A 576 9.98 -13.57 20.75
C SER A 576 10.11 -14.35 19.44
N ASN A 577 9.42 -13.93 18.38
CA ASN A 577 9.58 -14.49 17.03
C ASN A 577 11.02 -14.34 16.51
N GLN A 578 11.68 -13.22 16.83
CA GLN A 578 13.08 -12.98 16.49
C GLN A 578 14.02 -14.00 17.14
N LEU A 579 13.81 -14.27 18.42
CA LEU A 579 14.57 -15.27 19.18
C LEU A 579 14.41 -16.67 18.57
N ASP A 580 13.20 -17.04 18.17
CA ASP A 580 12.92 -18.33 17.54
C ASP A 580 13.65 -18.46 16.20
N ARG A 581 13.58 -17.42 15.35
CA ARG A 581 14.28 -17.38 14.05
C ARG A 581 15.80 -17.46 14.21
N ILE A 582 16.38 -16.87 15.25
CA ILE A 582 17.82 -16.97 15.55
C ILE A 582 18.23 -18.43 15.75
N VAL A 583 17.45 -19.21 16.51
CA VAL A 583 17.75 -20.63 16.78
C VAL A 583 17.40 -21.52 15.59
N PHE A 584 16.37 -21.19 14.83
CA PHE A 584 16.08 -21.84 13.56
C PHE A 584 17.28 -21.75 12.61
N ASN A 585 17.89 -20.57 12.51
CA ASN A 585 19.04 -20.32 11.65
C ASN A 585 20.37 -20.90 12.20
N ASP A 586 20.57 -20.90 13.52
CA ASP A 586 21.72 -21.56 14.15
C ASP A 586 21.33 -22.21 15.50
N LYS A 587 21.13 -23.53 15.48
CA LYS A 587 20.76 -24.33 16.66
C LYS A 587 21.78 -24.23 17.80
N LYS A 588 23.05 -23.85 17.54
CA LYS A 588 24.05 -23.64 18.59
C LYS A 588 23.72 -22.45 19.51
N LEU A 589 22.84 -21.56 19.06
CA LEU A 589 22.40 -20.39 19.81
C LEU A 589 21.20 -20.68 20.75
N PHE A 590 20.75 -21.92 20.85
CA PHE A 590 19.62 -22.31 21.70
C PHE A 590 19.76 -21.84 23.17
N GLU A 591 20.87 -22.19 23.84
CA GLU A 591 21.09 -21.83 25.26
C GLU A 591 21.11 -20.31 25.54
N PRO A 592 21.86 -19.48 24.79
CA PRO A 592 21.83 -18.03 25.01
C PRO A 592 20.45 -17.43 24.69
N VAL A 593 19.77 -17.89 23.64
CA VAL A 593 18.40 -17.44 23.32
C VAL A 593 17.43 -17.77 24.45
N LYS A 594 17.44 -19.02 24.92
CA LYS A 594 16.61 -19.50 26.03
C LYS A 594 16.78 -18.64 27.29
N THR A 595 18.00 -18.18 27.56
CA THR A 595 18.29 -17.30 28.70
C THR A 595 17.54 -15.97 28.59
N VAL A 596 17.58 -15.33 27.42
CA VAL A 596 16.87 -14.06 27.17
C VAL A 596 15.36 -14.25 27.21
N TYR A 597 14.89 -15.36 26.65
CA TYR A 597 13.47 -15.72 26.67
C TYR A 597 12.93 -15.81 28.10
N LYS A 598 13.64 -16.52 28.97
CA LYS A 598 13.28 -16.64 30.40
C LYS A 598 13.24 -15.29 31.11
N GLU A 599 14.12 -14.36 30.80
CA GLU A 599 14.07 -13.01 31.36
C GLU A 599 12.85 -12.22 30.86
N GLY A 600 12.48 -12.35 29.58
CA GLY A 600 11.26 -11.76 29.04
C GLY A 600 9.99 -12.31 29.68
N LEU A 601 9.93 -13.63 29.95
CA LEU A 601 8.83 -14.26 30.69
C LEU A 601 8.69 -13.69 32.11
N LYS A 602 9.80 -13.56 32.86
CA LYS A 602 9.78 -13.00 34.22
C LYS A 602 9.22 -11.57 34.28
N LYS A 603 9.38 -10.81 33.20
CA LYS A 603 8.88 -9.44 33.05
C LYS A 603 7.49 -9.36 32.41
N ASN A 604 6.85 -10.49 32.12
CA ASN A 604 5.58 -10.57 31.37
C ASN A 604 5.64 -9.86 30.01
N LEU A 605 6.80 -9.88 29.34
CA LEU A 605 6.99 -9.31 28.01
C LEU A 605 6.74 -10.35 26.91
N PHE A 606 6.96 -11.63 27.23
CA PHE A 606 6.75 -12.78 26.34
C PHE A 606 5.69 -13.71 26.94
N SER A 607 4.99 -14.45 26.08
CA SER A 607 3.98 -15.42 26.52
C SER A 607 4.62 -16.77 26.87
N ALA A 608 4.03 -17.46 27.86
CA ALA A 608 4.44 -18.83 28.18
C ALA A 608 4.20 -19.79 27.01
N ASP A 609 3.16 -19.53 26.24
CA ASP A 609 2.78 -20.28 25.03
C ASP A 609 3.88 -20.28 23.98
N ASN A 610 4.38 -19.11 23.59
CA ASN A 610 5.45 -19.01 22.60
C ASN A 610 6.74 -19.68 23.12
N TYR A 611 7.01 -19.64 24.44
CA TYR A 611 8.16 -20.32 25.02
C TYR A 611 8.03 -21.85 24.99
N ILE A 612 6.82 -22.38 25.23
CA ILE A 612 6.54 -23.82 25.09
C ILE A 612 6.81 -24.26 23.65
N ASP A 613 6.32 -23.50 22.67
CA ASP A 613 6.50 -23.79 21.24
C ASP A 613 8.00 -23.71 20.85
N PHE A 614 8.71 -22.68 21.32
CA PHE A 614 10.17 -22.57 21.18
C PHE A 614 10.91 -23.78 21.73
N LEU A 615 10.58 -24.23 22.95
CA LEU A 615 11.21 -25.42 23.52
C LEU A 615 10.83 -26.68 22.74
N TYR A 616 9.58 -26.83 22.33
CA TYR A 616 9.09 -27.99 21.59
C TYR A 616 9.85 -28.24 20.27
N GLU A 617 10.26 -27.18 19.58
CA GLU A 617 11.03 -27.25 18.34
C GLU A 617 12.53 -27.52 18.53
N ASN A 618 13.05 -27.34 19.75
CA ASN A 618 14.49 -27.27 19.98
C ASN A 618 15.01 -28.25 21.05
N ASN A 619 14.18 -28.62 22.03
CA ASN A 619 14.54 -29.53 23.12
C ASN A 619 13.27 -30.13 23.79
N VAL A 620 12.96 -31.38 23.46
CA VAL A 620 11.76 -32.10 23.95
C VAL A 620 11.78 -32.27 25.47
N ASP A 621 12.93 -32.54 26.07
CA ASP A 621 13.06 -32.72 27.52
C ASP A 621 12.70 -31.44 28.28
N GLU A 622 13.20 -30.30 27.81
CA GLU A 622 12.89 -29.01 28.42
C GLU A 622 11.44 -28.58 28.15
N ALA A 623 10.92 -28.86 26.94
CA ALA A 623 9.53 -28.60 26.60
C ALA A 623 8.57 -29.39 27.52
N ALA A 624 8.83 -30.68 27.69
CA ALA A 624 8.04 -31.55 28.56
C ALA A 624 8.10 -31.10 30.03
N ALA A 625 9.29 -30.76 30.53
CA ALA A 625 9.46 -30.28 31.90
C ALA A 625 8.69 -28.97 32.14
N TYR A 626 8.85 -27.99 31.25
CA TYR A 626 8.20 -26.69 31.37
C TYR A 626 6.67 -26.81 31.19
N PHE A 627 6.21 -27.57 30.21
CA PHE A 627 4.79 -27.82 30.01
C PHE A 627 4.18 -28.57 31.20
N GLY A 628 4.89 -29.53 31.78
CA GLY A 628 4.46 -30.23 32.98
C GLY A 628 4.28 -29.30 34.18
N GLU A 629 5.19 -28.34 34.39
CA GLU A 629 5.06 -27.30 35.41
C GLU A 629 3.89 -26.36 35.12
N TYR A 630 3.77 -25.88 33.87
CA TYR A 630 2.66 -25.07 33.39
C TYR A 630 1.31 -25.75 33.64
N TYR A 631 1.19 -27.02 33.27
CA TYR A 631 0.00 -27.85 33.47
C TYR A 631 -0.34 -28.02 34.95
N LYS A 632 0.65 -28.26 35.81
CA LYS A 632 0.46 -28.36 37.27
C LYS A 632 -0.03 -27.03 37.85
N ASN A 633 0.54 -25.90 37.43
CA ASN A 633 0.13 -24.57 37.87
C ASN A 633 -1.28 -24.20 37.38
N LEU A 634 -1.64 -24.62 36.17
CA LEU A 634 -3.01 -24.49 35.65
C LEU A 634 -4.00 -25.24 36.54
N LEU A 635 -3.75 -26.51 36.86
CA LEU A 635 -4.64 -27.31 37.71
C LEU A 635 -4.66 -26.88 39.19
N GLN A 636 -3.75 -26.02 39.63
CA GLN A 636 -3.85 -25.37 40.95
C GLN A 636 -4.93 -24.28 40.95
N LYS A 637 -5.28 -23.70 39.79
CA LYS A 637 -6.35 -22.69 39.68
C LYS A 637 -7.72 -23.30 39.91
N ASP A 638 -7.92 -24.54 39.43
CA ASP A 638 -9.05 -25.41 39.70
C ASP A 638 -8.66 -26.87 39.38
N SER A 639 -9.13 -27.83 40.19
CA SER A 639 -8.89 -29.26 39.94
C SER A 639 -9.59 -29.80 38.69
N ASN A 640 -10.64 -29.12 38.21
CA ASN A 640 -11.30 -29.42 36.95
C ASN A 640 -10.62 -28.67 35.81
N LEU A 641 -10.10 -29.41 34.82
CA LEU A 641 -9.36 -28.86 33.69
C LEU A 641 -10.10 -27.74 32.94
N ILE A 642 -11.41 -27.91 32.67
CA ILE A 642 -12.19 -26.91 31.92
C ILE A 642 -12.32 -25.63 32.74
N ALA A 643 -12.66 -25.75 34.03
CA ALA A 643 -12.76 -24.60 34.92
C ALA A 643 -11.41 -23.90 35.14
N ALA A 644 -10.30 -24.65 35.20
CA ALA A 644 -8.96 -24.11 35.31
C ALA A 644 -8.58 -23.29 34.07
N LEU A 645 -8.87 -23.84 32.89
CA LEU A 645 -8.67 -23.15 31.61
C LEU A 645 -9.59 -21.91 31.53
N ASP A 646 -10.86 -21.98 31.94
CA ASP A 646 -11.83 -20.86 31.89
C ASP A 646 -11.30 -19.69 32.72
N LYS A 647 -10.77 -20.01 33.89
CA LYS A 647 -10.17 -19.03 34.80
C LYS A 647 -8.89 -18.43 34.21
N ALA A 648 -8.00 -19.25 33.65
CA ALA A 648 -6.79 -18.76 32.99
C ALA A 648 -7.11 -17.86 31.78
N PHE A 649 -8.12 -18.20 30.98
CA PHE A 649 -8.59 -17.39 29.87
C PHE A 649 -9.19 -16.06 30.33
N SER A 650 -9.98 -16.07 31.40
CA SER A 650 -10.59 -14.87 31.97
C SER A 650 -9.58 -13.91 32.62
N GLU A 651 -8.40 -14.40 32.96
CA GLU A 651 -7.29 -13.62 33.53
C GLU A 651 -6.35 -13.04 32.45
N GLY A 652 -6.49 -13.45 31.18
CA GLY A 652 -5.65 -13.00 30.06
C GLY A 652 -6.35 -11.99 29.16
N ASP A 653 -5.57 -11.05 28.60
CA ASP A 653 -6.09 -9.96 27.74
C ASP A 653 -5.95 -10.25 26.23
N ASP A 654 -5.26 -11.33 25.84
CA ASP A 654 -4.71 -11.48 24.48
C ASP A 654 -5.56 -12.31 23.50
N GLU A 655 -6.59 -13.04 23.96
CA GLU A 655 -7.32 -14.01 23.12
C GLU A 655 -8.84 -13.80 23.12
N ASN A 656 -9.39 -13.37 21.97
CA ASN A 656 -10.81 -13.04 21.83
C ASN A 656 -11.75 -14.27 21.79
N SER A 657 -11.23 -15.50 21.87
CA SER A 657 -12.00 -16.72 21.65
C SER A 657 -11.57 -17.87 22.54
N TRP A 658 -12.47 -18.23 23.45
CA TRP A 658 -12.35 -19.40 24.31
C TRP A 658 -12.13 -20.70 23.51
N LYS A 659 -12.81 -20.85 22.37
CA LYS A 659 -12.68 -22.03 21.50
C LYS A 659 -11.25 -22.17 21.00
N TYR A 660 -10.63 -21.07 20.55
CA TYR A 660 -9.25 -21.12 20.03
C TYR A 660 -8.25 -21.37 21.16
N TYR A 661 -8.44 -20.74 22.33
CA TYR A 661 -7.58 -20.92 23.49
C TYR A 661 -7.52 -22.38 23.94
N LYS A 662 -8.70 -22.99 24.12
CA LYS A 662 -8.85 -24.41 24.45
C LYS A 662 -8.19 -25.32 23.41
N MET A 663 -8.39 -25.02 22.12
CA MET A 663 -7.83 -25.81 21.03
C MET A 663 -6.30 -25.74 20.99
N ARG A 664 -5.72 -24.55 21.21
CA ARG A 664 -4.26 -24.37 21.30
C ARG A 664 -3.66 -25.15 22.46
N PHE A 665 -4.29 -25.10 23.64
CA PHE A 665 -3.89 -25.92 24.77
C PHE A 665 -3.94 -27.42 24.45
N ALA A 666 -5.04 -27.90 23.87
CA ALA A 666 -5.20 -29.31 23.50
C ALA A 666 -4.14 -29.78 22.48
N ASN A 667 -3.85 -28.96 21.46
CA ASN A 667 -2.79 -29.21 20.49
C ASN A 667 -1.42 -29.35 21.15
N ARG A 668 -1.03 -28.39 22.01
CA ARG A 668 0.26 -28.45 22.72
C ARG A 668 0.36 -29.66 23.64
N ALA A 669 -0.70 -29.93 24.41
CA ALA A 669 -0.77 -31.08 25.29
C ALA A 669 -0.58 -32.39 24.52
N ASN A 670 -1.22 -32.52 23.35
CA ASN A 670 -1.07 -33.69 22.50
C ASN A 670 0.33 -33.80 21.87
N ASN A 671 0.80 -32.73 21.23
CA ASN A 671 2.05 -32.75 20.47
C ASN A 671 3.27 -33.02 21.37
N ILE A 672 3.29 -32.42 22.57
CA ILE A 672 4.36 -32.66 23.54
C ILE A 672 4.26 -34.10 24.06
N ALA A 673 3.06 -34.61 24.35
CA ALA A 673 2.87 -35.99 24.77
C ALA A 673 3.33 -37.00 23.71
N TRP A 674 3.06 -36.72 22.43
CA TRP A 674 3.52 -37.54 21.31
C TRP A 674 5.04 -37.57 21.22
N LYS A 675 5.72 -36.41 21.26
CA LYS A 675 7.19 -36.39 21.24
C LYS A 675 7.82 -37.10 22.44
N VAL A 676 7.23 -36.96 23.63
CA VAL A 676 7.68 -37.73 24.82
C VAL A 676 7.50 -39.22 24.59
N PHE A 677 6.39 -39.65 24.00
CA PHE A 677 6.21 -41.05 23.63
C PHE A 677 7.30 -41.49 22.65
N GLU A 678 7.55 -40.75 21.57
CA GLU A 678 8.55 -41.11 20.55
C GLU A 678 9.97 -41.25 21.12
N GLU A 679 10.41 -40.28 21.93
CA GLU A 679 11.78 -40.18 22.43
C GLU A 679 12.02 -40.93 23.74
N HIS A 680 10.96 -41.23 24.51
CA HIS A 680 11.07 -41.80 25.85
C HIS A 680 10.18 -43.04 26.09
N LYS A 681 9.95 -43.85 25.06
CA LYS A 681 9.18 -45.13 25.11
C LYS A 681 9.50 -46.07 26.29
N GLN A 682 10.70 -45.96 26.87
CA GLN A 682 11.18 -46.84 27.95
C GLN A 682 11.22 -46.15 29.32
N ASN A 683 10.73 -44.91 29.44
CA ASN A 683 10.73 -44.17 30.71
C ASN A 683 9.30 -44.07 31.27
N PRO A 684 8.91 -44.92 32.25
CA PRO A 684 7.55 -44.96 32.76
C PRO A 684 7.07 -43.64 33.38
N ASP A 685 7.96 -42.89 34.04
CA ASP A 685 7.60 -41.64 34.71
C ASP A 685 7.24 -40.57 33.68
N LYS A 686 8.05 -40.42 32.63
CA LYS A 686 7.76 -39.48 31.53
C LYS A 686 6.50 -39.86 30.75
N LEU A 687 6.31 -41.16 30.47
CA LEU A 687 5.10 -41.64 29.82
C LEU A 687 3.84 -41.42 30.67
N ASN A 688 3.95 -41.49 32.00
CA ASN A 688 2.85 -41.19 32.90
C ASN A 688 2.45 -39.71 32.85
N GLU A 689 3.41 -38.78 32.77
CA GLU A 689 3.10 -37.36 32.60
C GLU A 689 2.48 -37.07 31.23
N ALA A 690 3.08 -37.60 30.14
CA ALA A 690 2.55 -37.49 28.78
C ALA A 690 1.12 -38.05 28.67
N PHE A 691 0.84 -39.16 29.34
CA PHE A 691 -0.50 -39.73 29.42
C PHE A 691 -1.53 -38.75 30.00
N GLN A 692 -1.20 -37.99 31.06
CA GLN A 692 -2.11 -36.98 31.62
C GLN A 692 -2.39 -35.85 30.63
N TRP A 693 -1.35 -35.40 29.91
CA TRP A 693 -1.48 -34.32 28.92
C TRP A 693 -2.31 -34.76 27.71
N SER A 694 -2.02 -35.94 27.13
CA SER A 694 -2.79 -36.51 26.03
C SER A 694 -4.25 -36.80 26.44
N SER A 695 -4.47 -37.31 27.67
CA SER A 695 -5.83 -37.48 28.21
C SER A 695 -6.59 -36.15 28.28
N SER A 696 -5.91 -35.05 28.59
CA SER A 696 -6.50 -33.71 28.63
C SER A 696 -6.89 -33.23 27.22
N ALA A 697 -6.04 -33.48 26.22
CA ALA A 697 -6.36 -33.17 24.82
C ALA A 697 -7.62 -33.93 24.35
N VAL A 698 -7.72 -35.22 24.65
CA VAL A 698 -8.90 -36.05 24.33
C VAL A 698 -10.14 -35.62 25.12
N GLN A 699 -10.00 -35.22 26.39
CA GLN A 699 -11.13 -34.69 27.16
C GLN A 699 -11.71 -33.43 26.51
N LEU A 700 -10.84 -32.57 25.98
CA LEU A 700 -11.19 -31.31 25.36
C LEU A 700 -11.78 -31.54 23.96
N GLU A 701 -11.16 -32.37 23.13
CA GLU A 701 -11.59 -32.65 21.76
C GLU A 701 -11.76 -34.17 21.55
N PRO A 702 -12.86 -34.77 22.05
CA PRO A 702 -13.01 -36.22 22.16
C PRO A 702 -13.18 -36.96 20.83
N GLU A 703 -13.39 -36.22 19.75
CA GLU A 703 -13.58 -36.78 18.41
C GLU A 703 -12.37 -36.57 17.50
N ASN A 704 -11.32 -35.89 17.97
CA ASN A 704 -10.11 -35.64 17.17
C ASN A 704 -9.28 -36.93 17.02
N SER A 705 -9.17 -37.43 15.79
CA SER A 705 -8.45 -38.68 15.49
C SER A 705 -6.98 -38.67 15.91
N PHE A 706 -6.26 -37.57 15.72
CA PHE A 706 -4.84 -37.48 16.05
C PHE A 706 -4.60 -37.53 17.56
N TYR A 707 -5.49 -36.90 18.34
CA TYR A 707 -5.39 -36.93 19.79
C TYR A 707 -5.71 -38.31 20.36
N LEU A 708 -6.71 -38.98 19.77
CA LEU A 708 -7.07 -40.35 20.13
C LEU A 708 -5.93 -41.32 19.81
N ASP A 709 -5.27 -41.18 18.66
CA ASP A 709 -4.11 -42.00 18.27
C ASP A 709 -2.95 -41.86 19.26
N THR A 710 -2.54 -40.63 19.59
CA THR A 710 -1.48 -40.40 20.60
C THR A 710 -1.87 -41.01 21.97
N PHE A 711 -3.14 -40.85 22.37
CA PHE A 711 -3.63 -41.40 23.63
C PHE A 711 -3.63 -42.94 23.64
N ALA A 712 -3.98 -43.58 22.53
CA ALA A 712 -3.94 -45.03 22.37
C ALA A 712 -2.51 -45.58 22.49
N HIS A 713 -1.52 -44.92 21.87
CA HIS A 713 -0.11 -45.30 22.01
C HIS A 713 0.36 -45.27 23.46
N LEU A 714 0.00 -44.23 24.21
CA LEU A 714 0.34 -44.10 25.61
C LEU A 714 -0.36 -45.15 26.48
N LEU A 715 -1.64 -45.46 26.23
CA LEU A 715 -2.35 -46.57 26.86
C LEU A 715 -1.68 -47.92 26.58
N TYR A 716 -1.26 -48.13 25.33
CA TYR A 716 -0.59 -49.36 24.91
C TYR A 716 0.74 -49.54 25.64
N ALA A 717 1.56 -48.50 25.70
CA ALA A 717 2.84 -48.49 26.41
C ALA A 717 2.70 -48.74 27.92
N ARG A 718 1.57 -48.33 28.51
CA ARG A 718 1.22 -48.60 29.92
C ARG A 718 0.67 -50.01 30.16
N GLY A 719 0.50 -50.81 29.11
CA GLY A 719 -0.03 -52.17 29.20
C GLY A 719 -1.56 -52.26 29.15
N GLU A 720 -2.27 -51.14 28.99
CA GLU A 720 -3.74 -51.07 28.87
C GLU A 720 -4.21 -51.41 27.45
N LYS A 721 -3.69 -52.53 26.89
CA LYS A 721 -3.76 -52.85 25.45
C LYS A 721 -5.16 -52.93 24.87
N GLN A 722 -6.12 -53.50 25.59
CA GLN A 722 -7.50 -53.61 25.11
C GLN A 722 -8.14 -52.22 24.97
N LYS A 723 -7.95 -51.36 25.96
CA LYS A 723 -8.46 -49.99 25.94
C LYS A 723 -7.76 -49.16 24.86
N ALA A 724 -6.45 -49.35 24.67
CA ALA A 724 -5.71 -48.74 23.57
C ALA A 724 -6.34 -49.08 22.20
N LEU A 725 -6.66 -50.36 21.95
CA LEU A 725 -7.32 -50.81 20.72
C LEU A 725 -8.71 -50.17 20.52
N GLU A 726 -9.50 -50.03 21.58
CA GLU A 726 -10.82 -49.39 21.53
C GLU A 726 -10.72 -47.89 21.17
N ILE A 727 -9.73 -47.19 21.74
CA ILE A 727 -9.47 -45.77 21.43
C ILE A 727 -8.94 -45.61 20.00
N GLU A 728 -8.04 -46.48 19.57
CA GLU A 728 -7.45 -46.45 18.24
C GLU A 728 -8.48 -46.77 17.14
N GLU A 729 -9.38 -47.73 17.39
CA GLU A 729 -10.52 -47.99 16.51
C GLU A 729 -11.42 -46.76 16.38
N LYS A 730 -11.62 -46.02 17.48
CA LYS A 730 -12.35 -44.74 17.46
C LYS A 730 -11.61 -43.69 16.62
N ALA A 731 -10.28 -43.60 16.75
CA ALA A 731 -9.45 -42.68 15.97
C ALA A 731 -9.65 -42.92 14.46
N VAL A 732 -9.52 -44.18 14.02
CA VAL A 732 -9.75 -44.61 12.63
C VAL A 732 -11.15 -44.28 12.15
N LYS A 733 -12.18 -44.59 12.94
CA LYS A 733 -13.58 -44.32 12.59
C LYS A 733 -13.85 -42.81 12.39
N ASN A 734 -13.11 -41.96 13.09
CA ASN A 734 -13.26 -40.51 13.03
C ASN A 734 -12.43 -39.84 11.93
N LEU A 735 -11.48 -40.54 11.30
CA LEU A 735 -10.65 -40.00 10.21
C LEU A 735 -11.45 -39.31 9.08
N PRO A 736 -12.61 -39.83 8.62
CA PRO A 736 -13.40 -39.17 7.58
C PRO A 736 -13.98 -37.81 7.99
N LYS A 737 -14.02 -37.51 9.30
CA LYS A 737 -14.50 -36.23 9.86
C LYS A 737 -13.35 -35.27 10.16
N ALA A 738 -12.09 -35.69 10.01
CA ALA A 738 -10.95 -34.85 10.29
C ALA A 738 -10.84 -33.74 9.23
N GLU A 739 -11.03 -32.50 9.67
CA GLU A 739 -10.91 -31.29 8.84
C GLU A 739 -9.44 -30.99 8.44
N TYR A 740 -8.47 -31.60 9.13
CA TYR A 740 -7.03 -31.39 8.97
C TYR A 740 -6.26 -32.72 8.85
N GLY A 741 -5.01 -32.64 8.41
CA GLY A 741 -4.07 -33.77 8.26
C GLY A 741 -3.98 -34.33 6.83
N GLY A 742 -2.75 -34.55 6.38
CA GLY A 742 -2.44 -35.06 5.04
C GLY A 742 -2.85 -36.52 4.84
N ASP A 743 -2.92 -36.98 3.59
CA ASP A 743 -3.27 -38.38 3.28
C ASP A 743 -2.30 -39.38 3.94
N ASP A 744 -1.03 -39.01 4.05
CA ASP A 744 0.01 -39.82 4.70
C ASP A 744 -0.23 -39.98 6.21
N GLU A 745 -0.54 -38.88 6.92
CA GLU A 745 -0.81 -38.91 8.37
C GLU A 745 -2.11 -39.69 8.68
N LYS A 746 -3.12 -39.58 7.81
CA LYS A 746 -4.36 -40.37 7.94
C LYS A 746 -4.12 -41.86 7.70
N SER A 747 -3.25 -42.20 6.76
CA SER A 747 -2.81 -43.58 6.50
C SER A 747 -2.00 -44.17 7.65
N GLU A 748 -1.22 -43.32 8.34
CA GLU A 748 -0.43 -43.72 9.51
C GLU A 748 -1.33 -44.21 10.66
N ILE A 749 -2.41 -43.49 10.99
CA ILE A 749 -3.38 -43.92 12.02
C ILE A 749 -4.00 -45.29 11.69
N GLN A 750 -4.36 -45.53 10.43
CA GLN A 750 -4.85 -46.84 10.01
C GLN A 750 -3.78 -47.94 10.17
N THR A 751 -2.52 -47.60 9.89
CA THR A 751 -1.37 -48.50 10.03
C THR A 751 -1.09 -48.80 11.50
N ASN A 752 -1.19 -47.79 12.38
CA ASN A 752 -1.01 -47.93 13.82
C ASN A 752 -2.06 -48.86 14.40
N PHE A 753 -3.33 -48.76 14.00
CA PHE A 753 -4.37 -49.71 14.39
C PHE A 753 -4.03 -51.17 14.04
N GLU A 754 -3.51 -51.42 12.83
CA GLU A 754 -3.08 -52.77 12.44
C GLU A 754 -1.88 -53.26 13.26
N LYS A 755 -0.90 -52.38 13.52
CA LYS A 755 0.25 -52.70 14.39
C LYS A 755 -0.17 -53.00 15.82
N MET A 756 -1.08 -52.20 16.40
CA MET A 756 -1.61 -52.41 17.76
C MET A 756 -2.25 -53.79 17.89
N LYS A 757 -3.03 -54.22 16.89
CA LYS A 757 -3.70 -55.54 16.86
C LYS A 757 -2.70 -56.70 16.84
N LYS A 758 -1.57 -56.53 16.15
CA LYS A 758 -0.49 -57.52 16.08
C LYS A 758 0.48 -57.46 17.25
N GLY A 759 0.44 -56.38 18.02
CA GLY A 759 1.35 -56.10 19.12
C GLY A 759 2.73 -55.62 18.70
N GLU A 760 2.78 -54.82 17.63
CA GLU A 760 4.00 -54.35 16.95
C GLU A 760 4.25 -52.83 17.14
N ILE A 761 3.69 -52.23 18.20
CA ILE A 761 3.80 -50.79 18.53
C ILE A 761 5.08 -50.44 19.27
#